data_AF-A0A9W6C1F6-F1
#
_entry.id   AF-A0A9W6C1F6-F1
#
_cell.length_a   1.000
_cell.length_b   1.000
_cell.length_c   1.000
_cell.angle_alpha   90.00
_cell.angle_beta   90.00
_cell.angle_gamma   90.00
#
_symmetry.space_group_name_H-M   'P 1'
#
loop_
_entity.id
_entity.type
_entity.pdbx_description
1 polymer ?
#
loop_
_entity_poly.entity_id
_entity_poly.type
_entity_poly.pdbx_seq_one_letter_code
_entity_poly.pdbx_strand_id
1 'polypeptide(L)'
;MDKRISTLAAATAQIANGATVMIGGFGGSGAPIELIHALIDRFVTTGSPGNLTVINNNAGNGHVGIAAMIEQGMVARMICSFPRSADPVVFTERYLAGQIDLELVPQGTLAERIRAGGAGIPAFYTPTGFGTDLARGKPVAEFDGRSYVQERWLKADVALIKAEAGDHLGNLTYRMAARNFAPLMAMAAMRTIVQVSHVVAPGDIDPEAVITPGIFVDGIIHVPDPAQEEDLNRAGARYPEIAWRAAQDIHEGAYVNLGIGFPEMVARFQPTGRQAIFHTENGILGFGEAPAAGAEDWDLINAGKKAVTIRPGTAFFHHADSFAMVRGGHLDVAILGAYQVAQNGDLANWSTGPKGVPAVGGAMDLVHGAKRVAVITDHVTRDGKPKLVEACTLPLTGVACVTRVYTSLAVIDIEGGRFVLREKLAALSFEALQLLTGAPLHVDGAVTDLTVPEAVDDVIFGCANQAGEDNRNVARMSLLLAGLPVEVGGTTINRLCGSGMDAVIAAARAIRAGEADLMIAGGVESMSRAPFVMPKAETAFSRSASVHDTTIGWRFVNPLMEAQYGVDSMPETAENVAEDFRVSRADQDVFALRSQQKAAVAQGNGRFDAEITPVLIPQRKGDPNRVDRDEHPRQTTLETLAGLKAPFRKGGTVTAGNASGVNDGAAALIIASEAGARRHGLTPIARILGGAVAGVAPRIMGFGPAPAARKLMARLGLGQTDFDVIELNEAFASQGLATLRDLGIADDDPRVNPNGGAIALGHPLGMSGARITGTAALELARTGGRRSLSMMCIGVGQGIAIALERV
;
A
#
# COMPACT_ATOMS: atom_id res chain seq x y z
N MET A 1 37.24 10.36 -12.93
CA MET A 1 36.71 9.30 -12.05
C MET A 1 35.37 9.80 -11.56
N ASP A 2 34.27 9.16 -11.91
CA ASP A 2 32.93 9.59 -11.48
C ASP A 2 32.42 8.52 -10.52
N LYS A 3 32.19 8.91 -9.26
CA LYS A 3 31.80 7.99 -8.18
C LYS A 3 30.30 7.95 -7.96
N ARG A 4 29.50 8.60 -8.82
CA ARG A 4 28.05 8.59 -8.69
C ARG A 4 27.46 7.22 -8.98
N ILE A 5 26.52 6.81 -8.14
CA ILE A 5 25.71 5.61 -8.27
C ILE A 5 24.30 6.05 -8.66
N SER A 6 23.67 5.33 -9.60
CA SER A 6 22.39 5.72 -10.18
C SER A 6 21.18 5.35 -9.33
N THR A 7 21.26 4.31 -8.50
CA THR A 7 20.12 3.82 -7.68
C THR A 7 20.56 3.35 -6.30
N LEU A 8 19.65 3.42 -5.33
CA LEU A 8 19.85 2.88 -3.98
C LEU A 8 20.09 1.36 -3.99
N ALA A 9 19.37 0.63 -4.86
CA ALA A 9 19.57 -0.81 -5.03
C ALA A 9 20.99 -1.15 -5.53
N ALA A 10 21.52 -0.40 -6.51
CA ALA A 10 22.89 -0.58 -6.97
C ALA A 10 23.93 -0.23 -5.89
N ALA A 11 23.60 0.74 -5.03
CA ALA A 11 24.44 1.17 -3.93
C ALA A 11 24.59 0.08 -2.84
N THR A 12 23.57 -0.75 -2.63
CA THR A 12 23.56 -1.80 -1.60
C THR A 12 23.80 -3.22 -2.16
N ALA A 13 23.81 -3.41 -3.48
CA ALA A 13 23.86 -4.70 -4.15
C ALA A 13 25.07 -5.59 -3.77
N GLN A 14 26.20 -4.98 -3.42
CA GLN A 14 27.45 -5.71 -3.17
C GLN A 14 27.66 -6.08 -1.70
N ILE A 15 26.72 -5.74 -0.82
CA ILE A 15 26.79 -6.15 0.60
C ILE A 15 26.40 -7.62 0.69
N ALA A 16 27.29 -8.46 1.22
CA ALA A 16 27.10 -9.91 1.32
C ALA A 16 26.52 -10.33 2.68
N ASN A 17 25.98 -11.55 2.74
CA ASN A 17 25.65 -12.20 4.02
C ASN A 17 26.89 -12.25 4.92
N GLY A 18 26.74 -11.99 6.21
CA GLY A 18 27.88 -12.02 7.14
C GLY A 18 28.77 -10.78 7.12
N ALA A 19 28.50 -9.79 6.27
CA ALA A 19 29.33 -8.59 6.17
C ALA A 19 29.34 -7.79 7.47
N THR A 20 30.50 -7.18 7.76
CA THR A 20 30.65 -6.15 8.77
C THR A 20 30.34 -4.79 8.14
N VAL A 21 29.29 -4.13 8.62
CA VAL A 21 28.77 -2.89 8.05
C VAL A 21 28.84 -1.76 9.09
N MET A 22 29.61 -0.71 8.78
CA MET A 22 29.54 0.55 9.51
C MET A 22 28.36 1.37 8.99
N ILE A 23 27.52 1.86 9.88
CA ILE A 23 26.41 2.74 9.52
C ILE A 23 26.64 4.07 10.23
N GLY A 24 26.71 5.17 9.48
CA GLY A 24 26.89 6.51 10.02
C GLY A 24 25.69 6.99 10.84
N GLY A 25 25.93 8.01 11.68
CA GLY A 25 24.90 8.65 12.49
C GLY A 25 25.18 8.61 14.00
N PHE A 26 24.54 9.52 14.72
CA PHE A 26 24.46 9.55 16.18
C PHE A 26 22.99 9.78 16.56
N GLY A 27 22.32 8.74 17.07
CA GLY A 27 20.87 8.66 16.94
C GLY A 27 20.47 8.71 15.46
N GLY A 28 19.44 9.48 15.12
CA GLY A 28 19.05 9.73 13.73
C GLY A 28 19.81 10.84 13.01
N SER A 29 20.59 11.66 13.74
CA SER A 29 21.38 12.73 13.14
C SER A 29 22.48 12.16 12.26
N GLY A 30 22.39 12.39 10.95
CA GLY A 30 23.36 11.85 9.98
C GLY A 30 23.18 10.36 9.65
N ALA A 31 22.03 9.77 9.99
CA ALA A 31 21.71 8.40 9.61
C ALA A 31 21.35 8.32 8.10
N PRO A 32 21.93 7.38 7.33
CA PRO A 32 21.62 7.19 5.91
C PRO A 32 20.39 6.28 5.73
N ILE A 33 19.21 6.78 6.09
CA ILE A 33 17.97 5.99 6.21
C ILE A 33 17.61 5.26 4.91
N GLU A 34 17.74 5.91 3.77
CA GLU A 34 17.36 5.36 2.47
C GLU A 34 18.31 4.24 2.03
N LEU A 35 19.60 4.34 2.34
CA LEU A 35 20.55 3.24 2.12
C LEU A 35 20.28 2.05 3.05
N ILE A 36 19.89 2.31 4.29
CA ILE A 36 19.49 1.26 5.24
C ILE A 36 18.23 0.54 4.75
N HIS A 37 17.21 1.30 4.34
CA HIS A 37 15.94 0.74 3.84
C HIS A 37 16.13 -0.02 2.53
N ALA A 38 16.94 0.48 1.59
CA ALA A 38 17.27 -0.27 0.39
C ALA A 38 17.99 -1.60 0.67
N LEU A 39 18.73 -1.69 1.79
CA LEU A 39 19.35 -2.94 2.23
C LEU A 39 18.30 -3.91 2.83
N ILE A 40 17.33 -3.38 3.57
CA ILE A 40 16.19 -4.15 4.10
C ILE A 40 15.33 -4.68 2.97
N ASP A 41 14.94 -3.83 2.02
CA ASP A 41 14.10 -4.21 0.87
C ASP A 41 14.74 -5.36 0.10
N ARG A 42 16.06 -5.29 -0.12
CA ARG A 42 16.82 -6.36 -0.74
C ARG A 42 16.79 -7.64 0.10
N PHE A 43 16.94 -7.56 1.42
CA PHE A 43 16.87 -8.74 2.28
C PHE A 43 15.48 -9.36 2.33
N VAL A 44 14.42 -8.56 2.43
CA VAL A 44 13.03 -9.04 2.39
C VAL A 44 12.74 -9.72 1.05
N THR A 45 13.25 -9.15 -0.05
CA THR A 45 13.03 -9.68 -1.40
C THR A 45 13.86 -10.94 -1.68
N THR A 46 15.11 -11.01 -1.21
CA THR A 46 16.09 -12.02 -1.66
C THR A 46 16.59 -12.94 -0.55
N GLY A 47 16.23 -12.69 0.71
CA GLY A 47 16.83 -13.31 1.88
C GLY A 47 18.28 -12.88 2.15
N SER A 48 18.79 -11.87 1.44
CA SER A 48 20.20 -11.42 1.52
C SER A 48 20.33 -9.89 1.39
N PRO A 49 21.20 -9.21 2.17
CA PRO A 49 22.13 -9.80 3.12
C PRO A 49 21.57 -9.92 4.54
N GLY A 50 21.72 -11.09 5.15
CA GLY A 50 21.46 -11.37 6.56
C GLY A 50 22.73 -11.77 7.31
N ASN A 51 22.58 -12.07 8.60
CA ASN A 51 23.68 -12.41 9.51
C ASN A 51 24.76 -11.31 9.62
N LEU A 52 24.37 -10.04 9.53
CA LEU A 52 25.29 -8.90 9.50
C LEU A 52 25.92 -8.61 10.88
N THR A 53 27.16 -8.12 10.88
CA THR A 53 27.74 -7.41 12.03
C THR A 53 27.61 -5.91 11.79
N VAL A 54 26.81 -5.21 12.57
CA VAL A 54 26.58 -3.76 12.40
C VAL A 54 27.37 -2.99 13.45
N ILE A 55 28.16 -2.00 12.98
CA ILE A 55 28.92 -1.07 13.79
C ILE A 55 28.26 0.30 13.70
N ASN A 56 27.71 0.78 14.81
CA ASN A 56 27.11 2.11 14.94
C ASN A 56 27.24 2.58 16.39
N ASN A 57 27.11 3.88 16.65
CA ASN A 57 27.10 4.40 18.01
C ASN A 57 25.94 3.82 18.87
N ASN A 58 24.80 3.56 18.22
CA ASN A 58 23.54 3.09 18.78
C ASN A 58 23.04 1.81 18.08
N ALA A 59 21.97 1.22 18.60
CA ALA A 59 21.31 0.04 18.00
C ALA A 59 19.98 0.37 17.30
N GLY A 60 19.85 1.60 16.79
CA GLY A 60 18.61 2.12 16.19
C GLY A 60 17.56 2.50 17.23
N ASN A 61 16.52 3.23 16.79
CA ASN A 61 15.45 3.74 17.65
C ASN A 61 14.08 3.45 17.04
N GLY A 62 13.15 2.98 17.87
CA GLY A 62 11.81 2.60 17.46
C GLY A 62 11.86 1.44 16.48
N HIS A 63 11.46 1.74 15.25
CA HIS A 63 11.03 0.74 14.29
C HIS A 63 11.43 1.04 12.84
N VAL A 64 12.37 1.97 12.68
CA VAL A 64 12.93 2.43 11.40
C VAL A 64 14.46 2.30 11.45
N GLY A 65 15.15 2.59 10.33
CA GLY A 65 16.61 2.57 10.28
C GLY A 65 17.23 1.24 10.77
N ILE A 66 18.24 1.33 11.63
CA ILE A 66 18.94 0.15 12.18
C ILE A 66 18.00 -0.74 13.00
N ALA A 67 17.03 -0.14 13.71
CA ALA A 67 16.06 -0.91 14.47
C ALA A 67 15.20 -1.78 13.54
N ALA A 68 14.80 -1.28 12.37
CA ALA A 68 14.09 -2.08 11.37
C ALA A 68 14.95 -3.25 10.83
N MET A 69 16.25 -3.04 10.58
CA MET A 69 17.14 -4.14 10.15
C MET A 69 17.20 -5.27 11.20
N ILE A 70 17.27 -4.87 12.47
CA ILE A 70 17.26 -5.80 13.60
C ILE A 70 15.90 -6.51 13.69
N GLU A 71 14.80 -5.78 13.49
CA GLU A 71 13.45 -6.31 13.52
C GLU A 71 13.22 -7.39 12.46
N GLN A 72 13.77 -7.19 11.26
CA GLN A 72 13.69 -8.14 10.15
C GLN A 72 14.65 -9.34 10.32
N GLY A 73 15.49 -9.36 11.36
CA GLY A 73 16.42 -10.47 11.62
C GLY A 73 17.67 -10.45 10.74
N MET A 74 18.03 -9.31 10.16
CA MET A 74 19.22 -9.19 9.30
C MET A 74 20.52 -9.15 10.11
N VAL A 75 20.46 -8.67 11.35
CA VAL A 75 21.63 -8.35 12.18
C VAL A 75 21.87 -9.49 13.15
N ALA A 76 23.06 -10.09 13.12
CA ALA A 76 23.48 -11.11 14.06
C ALA A 76 24.36 -10.57 15.19
N ARG A 77 25.08 -9.47 14.95
CA ARG A 77 25.91 -8.82 15.97
C ARG A 77 25.82 -7.30 15.86
N MET A 78 25.68 -6.63 16.99
CA MET A 78 25.85 -5.19 17.15
C MET A 78 27.16 -4.88 17.87
N ILE A 79 27.95 -3.95 17.33
CA ILE A 79 29.07 -3.32 18.03
C ILE A 79 28.71 -1.85 18.23
N CYS A 80 28.43 -1.44 19.46
CA CYS A 80 27.98 -0.08 19.73
C CYS A 80 28.37 0.40 21.13
N SER A 81 28.25 1.70 21.35
CA SER A 81 28.53 2.30 22.66
C SER A 81 27.30 2.49 23.52
N PHE A 82 26.17 2.73 22.88
CA PHE A 82 24.93 3.03 23.57
C PHE A 82 23.75 2.34 22.88
N PRO A 83 23.55 1.03 23.12
CA PRO A 83 22.47 0.27 22.52
C PRO A 83 21.07 0.73 22.96
N ARG A 84 20.98 1.41 24.11
CA ARG A 84 19.72 1.93 24.63
C ARG A 84 19.39 3.27 23.99
N SER A 85 18.67 3.27 22.87
CA SER A 85 18.04 4.48 22.33
C SER A 85 16.80 4.88 23.14
N ALA A 86 16.08 5.93 22.71
CA ALA A 86 14.88 6.41 23.40
C ALA A 86 13.73 5.38 23.35
N ASP A 87 13.66 4.58 22.29
CA ASP A 87 12.81 3.42 22.11
C ASP A 87 13.67 2.23 21.64
N PRO A 88 14.34 1.52 22.57
CA PRO A 88 15.28 0.45 22.26
C PRO A 88 14.59 -0.91 22.16
N VAL A 89 13.25 -0.93 22.31
CA VAL A 89 12.32 -1.81 21.61
C VAL A 89 12.91 -3.14 21.11
N VAL A 90 13.11 -3.07 19.80
CA VAL A 90 13.54 -4.13 18.92
C VAL A 90 14.90 -4.71 19.31
N PHE A 91 15.92 -3.88 19.53
CA PHE A 91 17.26 -4.37 19.88
C PHE A 91 17.25 -5.12 21.22
N THR A 92 16.61 -4.53 22.23
CA THR A 92 16.60 -5.08 23.59
C THR A 92 15.97 -6.47 23.60
N GLU A 93 14.83 -6.64 22.93
CA GLU A 93 14.17 -7.95 22.85
C GLU A 93 15.03 -9.00 22.14
N ARG A 94 15.58 -8.66 20.97
CA ARG A 94 16.40 -9.60 20.18
C ARG A 94 17.69 -9.98 20.91
N TYR A 95 18.32 -9.04 21.59
CA TYR A 95 19.51 -9.28 22.41
C TYR A 95 19.19 -10.21 23.60
N LEU A 96 18.13 -9.90 24.36
CA LEU A 96 17.74 -10.72 25.51
C LEU A 96 17.25 -12.12 25.11
N ALA A 97 16.69 -12.27 23.91
CA ALA A 97 16.35 -13.56 23.32
C ALA A 97 17.56 -14.36 22.83
N GLY A 98 18.79 -13.82 22.93
CA GLY A 98 20.01 -14.45 22.45
C GLY A 98 20.09 -14.55 20.92
N GLN A 99 19.25 -13.78 20.21
CA GLN A 99 19.18 -13.78 18.74
C GLN A 99 20.21 -12.83 18.13
N ILE A 100 20.76 -11.92 18.93
CA ILE A 100 21.78 -10.93 18.52
C ILE A 100 22.87 -10.89 19.56
N ASP A 101 24.11 -10.88 19.09
CA ASP A 101 25.30 -10.67 19.91
C ASP A 101 25.57 -9.16 20.09
N LEU A 102 26.13 -8.75 21.22
CA LEU A 102 26.46 -7.36 21.52
C LEU A 102 27.90 -7.24 22.02
N GLU A 103 28.71 -6.47 21.30
CA GLU A 103 29.98 -5.94 21.81
C GLU A 103 29.75 -4.48 22.24
N LEU A 104 29.71 -4.25 23.56
CA LEU A 104 29.59 -2.91 24.13
C LEU A 104 30.96 -2.25 24.21
N VAL A 105 31.11 -1.07 23.60
CA VAL A 105 32.39 -0.35 23.51
C VAL A 105 32.22 1.10 23.96
N PRO A 106 33.01 1.63 24.91
CA PRO A 106 32.89 3.05 25.29
C PRO A 106 32.97 3.98 24.07
N GLN A 107 32.12 5.01 23.98
CA GLN A 107 31.96 5.79 22.74
C GLN A 107 33.26 6.40 22.21
N GLY A 108 34.08 6.98 23.07
CA GLY A 108 35.39 7.52 22.68
C GLY A 108 36.35 6.42 22.19
N THR A 109 36.31 5.25 22.83
CA THR A 109 37.04 4.07 22.38
C THR A 109 36.51 3.55 21.04
N LEU A 110 35.18 3.53 20.82
CA LEU A 110 34.57 3.13 19.54
C LEU A 110 35.05 4.04 18.41
N ALA A 111 35.00 5.36 18.60
CA ALA A 111 35.50 6.33 17.63
C ALA A 111 37.01 6.14 17.35
N GLU A 112 37.84 5.99 18.38
CA GLU A 112 39.28 5.83 18.19
C GLU A 112 39.66 4.46 17.59
N ARG A 113 38.90 3.40 17.89
CA ARG A 113 39.08 2.09 17.23
C ARG A 113 38.76 2.17 15.73
N ILE A 114 37.71 2.88 15.35
CA ILE A 114 37.38 3.13 13.93
C ILE A 114 38.48 3.97 13.29
N ARG A 115 38.90 5.07 13.93
CA ARG A 115 39.98 5.94 13.45
C ARG A 115 41.29 5.17 13.25
N ALA A 116 41.67 4.34 14.23
CA ALA A 116 42.84 3.48 14.17
C ALA A 116 42.77 2.48 12.99
N GLY A 117 41.57 1.97 12.68
CA GLY A 117 41.33 1.11 11.53
C GLY A 117 41.59 1.80 10.19
N GLY A 118 41.16 3.06 10.06
CA GLY A 118 41.44 3.88 8.87
C GLY A 118 42.87 4.40 8.81
N ALA A 119 43.51 4.62 9.96
CA ALA A 119 44.88 5.12 10.05
C ALA A 119 45.96 4.01 10.01
N GLY A 120 45.57 2.73 9.94
CA GLY A 120 46.51 1.61 9.94
C GLY A 120 47.19 1.35 11.28
N ILE A 121 46.56 1.73 12.40
CA ILE A 121 47.08 1.54 13.76
C ILE A 121 46.41 0.29 14.37
N PRO A 122 47.12 -0.85 14.52
CA PRO A 122 46.51 -2.13 14.90
C PRO A 122 45.92 -2.16 16.31
N ALA A 123 46.52 -1.41 17.23
CA ALA A 123 46.06 -1.26 18.59
C ALA A 123 46.58 0.05 19.21
N PHE A 124 45.88 0.55 20.22
CA PHE A 124 46.29 1.70 21.03
C PHE A 124 45.92 1.47 22.50
N TYR A 125 46.49 2.26 23.41
CA TYR A 125 46.19 2.21 24.85
C TYR A 125 45.29 3.38 25.25
N THR A 126 44.26 3.11 26.05
CA THR A 126 43.34 4.12 26.60
C THR A 126 43.05 3.82 28.07
N PRO A 127 42.96 4.83 28.95
CA PRO A 127 42.59 4.57 30.35
C PRO A 127 41.10 4.22 30.48
N THR A 128 40.32 4.43 29.42
CA THR A 128 38.87 4.22 29.39
C THR A 128 38.53 2.75 29.55
N GLY A 129 37.74 2.42 30.58
CA GLY A 129 37.31 1.06 30.88
C GLY A 129 38.25 0.27 31.79
N PHE A 130 39.44 0.78 32.13
CA PHE A 130 40.33 0.13 33.10
C PHE A 130 39.60 -0.10 34.44
N GLY A 131 39.73 -1.31 35.00
CA GLY A 131 39.04 -1.70 36.23
C GLY A 131 37.54 -2.05 36.06
N THR A 132 37.01 -2.05 34.83
CA THR A 132 35.62 -2.46 34.54
C THR A 132 35.55 -3.80 33.82
N ASP A 133 34.36 -4.38 33.72
CA ASP A 133 34.11 -5.62 32.98
C ASP A 133 34.48 -5.52 31.48
N LEU A 134 34.45 -4.31 30.91
CA LEU A 134 34.82 -4.08 29.50
C LEU A 134 36.33 -4.21 29.25
N ALA A 135 37.15 -4.15 30.30
CA ALA A 135 38.59 -4.38 30.22
C ALA A 135 39.00 -5.82 30.53
N ARG A 136 38.05 -6.67 30.93
CA ARG A 136 38.31 -8.05 31.32
C ARG A 136 38.92 -8.82 30.14
N GLY A 137 40.09 -9.42 30.36
CA GLY A 137 40.81 -10.19 29.34
C GLY A 137 41.57 -9.35 28.31
N LYS A 138 41.52 -8.01 28.39
CA LYS A 138 42.31 -7.13 27.53
C LYS A 138 43.70 -6.88 28.14
N PRO A 139 44.76 -6.72 27.32
CA PRO A 139 46.08 -6.36 27.84
C PRO A 139 46.06 -5.01 28.56
N VAL A 140 46.73 -4.91 29.71
CA VAL A 140 46.91 -3.68 30.47
C VAL A 140 48.38 -3.32 30.51
N ALA A 141 48.69 -2.03 30.38
CA ALA A 141 50.03 -1.49 30.60
C ALA A 141 49.95 -0.24 31.47
N GLU A 142 50.99 0.01 32.25
CA GLU A 142 51.10 1.23 33.06
C GLU A 142 51.99 2.24 32.35
N PHE A 143 51.52 3.49 32.29
CA PHE A 143 52.27 4.63 31.78
C PHE A 143 52.14 5.77 32.80
N ASP A 144 53.27 6.31 33.24
CA ASP A 144 53.34 7.43 34.19
C ASP A 144 52.51 7.23 35.46
N GLY A 145 52.54 6.01 36.03
CA GLY A 145 51.80 5.68 37.25
C GLY A 145 50.29 5.49 37.06
N ARG A 146 49.79 5.43 35.82
CA ARG A 146 48.37 5.19 35.49
C ARG A 146 48.22 3.97 34.59
N SER A 147 47.20 3.16 34.84
CA SER A 147 46.91 1.96 34.05
C SER A 147 46.03 2.26 32.83
N TYR A 148 46.36 1.62 31.70
CA TYR A 148 45.68 1.76 30.42
C TYR A 148 45.36 0.38 29.85
N VAL A 149 44.21 0.29 29.17
CA VAL A 149 43.73 -0.91 28.48
C VAL A 149 44.08 -0.81 27.00
N GLN A 150 44.59 -1.90 26.42
CA GLN A 150 44.83 -1.99 24.99
C GLN A 150 43.53 -2.27 24.23
N GLU A 151 43.24 -1.47 23.22
CA GLU A 151 42.08 -1.62 22.32
C GLU A 151 42.54 -1.86 20.88
N ARG A 152 41.89 -2.80 20.19
CA ARG A 152 42.17 -3.15 18.78
C ARG A 152 41.40 -2.25 17.84
N TRP A 153 41.93 -1.96 16.65
CA TRP A 153 41.16 -1.27 15.61
C TRP A 153 39.80 -1.92 15.31
N LEU A 154 38.91 -1.16 14.67
CA LEU A 154 37.68 -1.65 14.06
C LEU A 154 37.69 -1.31 12.58
N LYS A 155 37.47 -2.32 11.73
CA LYS A 155 37.34 -2.17 10.28
C LYS A 155 36.04 -2.82 9.82
N ALA A 156 35.53 -2.39 8.68
CA ALA A 156 34.30 -2.92 8.10
C ALA A 156 34.50 -3.30 6.63
N ASP A 157 33.65 -4.20 6.13
CA ASP A 157 33.57 -4.48 4.70
C ASP A 157 32.97 -3.29 3.98
N VAL A 158 31.91 -2.71 4.55
CA VAL A 158 31.19 -1.57 3.96
C VAL A 158 30.87 -0.50 5.00
N ALA A 159 30.99 0.77 4.63
CA ALA A 159 30.44 1.91 5.35
C ALA A 159 29.28 2.52 4.56
N LEU A 160 28.12 2.68 5.20
CA LEU A 160 26.98 3.45 4.72
C LEU A 160 26.93 4.76 5.52
N ILE A 161 27.07 5.92 4.88
CA ILE A 161 27.11 7.22 5.58
C ILE A 161 26.27 8.28 4.87
N LYS A 162 25.87 9.33 5.59
CA LYS A 162 25.16 10.51 5.06
C LYS A 162 26.06 11.75 5.11
N ALA A 163 26.01 12.56 4.06
CA ALA A 163 26.70 13.85 3.97
C ALA A 163 25.76 14.92 3.38
N GLU A 164 26.14 16.20 3.53
CA GLU A 164 25.34 17.30 3.00
C GLU A 164 25.55 17.42 1.49
N ALA A 165 26.80 17.66 1.08
CA ALA A 165 27.18 17.73 -0.32
C ALA A 165 28.31 16.74 -0.63
N GLY A 166 28.29 16.21 -1.85
CA GLY A 166 29.36 15.39 -2.41
C GLY A 166 29.64 15.74 -3.86
N ASP A 167 30.91 15.89 -4.21
CA ASP A 167 31.30 16.06 -5.62
C ASP A 167 31.46 14.72 -6.34
N HIS A 168 31.59 14.76 -7.68
CA HIS A 168 31.72 13.54 -8.48
C HIS A 168 33.03 12.75 -8.21
N LEU A 169 34.02 13.35 -7.55
CA LEU A 169 35.28 12.70 -7.18
C LEU A 169 35.22 12.03 -5.81
N GLY A 170 34.17 12.30 -5.02
CA GLY A 170 33.98 11.73 -3.70
C GLY A 170 34.17 12.72 -2.54
N ASN A 171 34.53 13.98 -2.78
CA ASN A 171 34.79 14.92 -1.69
C ASN A 171 33.49 15.30 -1.01
N LEU A 172 33.46 15.24 0.33
CA LEU A 172 32.24 15.46 1.11
C LEU A 172 32.34 16.64 2.06
N THR A 173 31.23 17.35 2.19
CA THR A 173 30.94 18.27 3.29
C THR A 173 29.79 17.74 4.13
N TYR A 174 29.70 18.21 5.38
CA TYR A 174 28.65 17.78 6.32
C TYR A 174 28.04 19.00 6.99
N ARG A 175 26.75 18.92 7.24
CA ARG A 175 26.00 19.97 7.93
C ARG A 175 25.96 19.71 9.43
N MET A 176 26.59 20.61 10.18
CA MET A 176 26.49 20.67 11.65
C MET A 176 26.80 19.32 12.33
N ALA A 177 25.94 18.87 13.25
CA ALA A 177 26.11 17.64 14.04
C ALA A 177 25.86 16.34 13.27
N ALA A 178 25.29 16.39 12.06
CA ALA A 178 25.11 15.22 11.21
C ALA A 178 26.45 14.63 10.70
N ARG A 179 27.57 15.33 10.92
CA ARG A 179 28.93 14.87 10.63
C ARG A 179 29.33 13.64 11.46
N ASN A 180 29.17 13.72 12.78
CA ASN A 180 29.49 12.70 13.79
C ASN A 180 30.55 11.64 13.39
N PHE A 181 30.17 10.37 13.24
CA PHE A 181 31.06 9.23 12.97
C PHE A 181 31.40 9.07 11.48
N ALA A 182 30.68 9.74 10.59
CA ALA A 182 30.75 9.48 9.15
C ALA A 182 32.18 9.62 8.55
N PRO A 183 32.97 10.66 8.85
CA PRO A 183 34.35 10.75 8.35
C PRO A 183 35.25 9.61 8.82
N LEU A 184 35.09 9.16 10.07
CA LEU A 184 35.89 8.07 10.63
C LEU A 184 35.55 6.74 9.96
N MET A 185 34.24 6.48 9.80
CA MET A 185 33.74 5.26 9.16
C MET A 185 34.15 5.17 7.69
N ALA A 186 34.16 6.31 6.97
CA ALA A 186 34.62 6.37 5.58
C ALA A 186 36.08 5.90 5.43
N MET A 187 36.94 6.20 6.40
CA MET A 187 38.35 5.78 6.36
C MET A 187 38.55 4.30 6.74
N ALA A 188 37.62 3.72 7.50
CA ALA A 188 37.81 2.42 8.15
C ALA A 188 37.12 1.23 7.44
N ALA A 189 36.36 1.49 6.37
CA ALA A 189 35.73 0.45 5.56
C ALA A 189 36.51 0.13 4.28
N MET A 190 36.39 -1.10 3.78
CA MET A 190 36.93 -1.45 2.46
C MET A 190 36.16 -0.77 1.33
N ARG A 191 34.86 -0.53 1.55
CA ARG A 191 34.02 0.23 0.63
C ARG A 191 33.13 1.23 1.34
N THR A 192 33.14 2.48 0.89
CA THR A 192 32.31 3.55 1.46
C THR A 192 31.27 4.04 0.45
N ILE A 193 30.00 3.88 0.81
CA ILE A 193 28.84 4.34 0.04
C ILE A 193 28.18 5.48 0.81
N VAL A 194 27.97 6.58 0.10
CA VAL A 194 27.58 7.86 0.71
C VAL A 194 26.28 8.33 0.10
N GLN A 195 25.30 8.59 0.94
CA GLN A 195 24.11 9.32 0.57
C GLN A 195 24.37 10.82 0.75
N VAL A 196 24.10 11.63 -0.28
CA VAL A 196 24.27 13.09 -0.23
C VAL A 196 22.99 13.81 -0.60
N SER A 197 22.74 14.94 0.07
CA SER A 197 21.58 15.81 -0.21
C SER A 197 21.82 16.67 -1.44
N HIS A 198 23.08 17.01 -1.73
CA HIS A 198 23.47 17.78 -2.90
C HIS A 198 24.65 17.12 -3.60
N VAL A 199 24.47 16.79 -4.89
CA VAL A 199 25.58 16.42 -5.75
C VAL A 199 26.05 17.65 -6.51
N VAL A 200 27.34 17.94 -6.44
CA VAL A 200 27.95 19.13 -7.06
C VAL A 200 29.10 18.77 -8.01
N ALA A 201 29.52 19.70 -8.86
CA ALA A 201 30.64 19.45 -9.76
C ALA A 201 31.97 19.56 -9.00
N PRO A 202 33.02 18.83 -9.43
CA PRO A 202 34.36 19.03 -8.88
C PRO A 202 34.80 20.50 -9.02
N GLY A 203 35.19 21.12 -7.91
CA GLY A 203 35.51 22.55 -7.82
C GLY A 203 34.44 23.42 -7.18
N ASP A 204 33.20 22.92 -7.04
CA ASP A 204 32.12 23.65 -6.37
C ASP A 204 32.20 23.55 -4.83
N ILE A 205 32.95 22.58 -4.30
CA ILE A 205 33.31 22.51 -2.89
C ILE A 205 34.65 23.20 -2.72
N ASP A 206 34.69 24.23 -1.87
CA ASP A 206 35.94 24.86 -1.45
C ASP A 206 36.89 23.77 -0.88
N PRO A 207 38.11 23.61 -1.42
CA PRO A 207 39.06 22.61 -0.93
C PRO A 207 39.30 22.67 0.59
N GLU A 208 39.28 23.86 1.20
CA GLU A 208 39.45 24.03 2.65
C GLU A 208 38.21 23.62 3.46
N ALA A 209 37.05 23.49 2.80
CA ALA A 209 35.81 23.02 3.39
C ALA A 209 35.60 21.51 3.25
N VAL A 210 36.46 20.80 2.51
CA VAL A 210 36.39 19.33 2.36
C VAL A 210 36.70 18.66 3.69
N ILE A 211 35.75 17.89 4.21
CA ILE A 211 35.89 17.18 5.49
C ILE A 211 36.34 15.74 5.27
N THR A 212 35.72 15.05 4.30
CA THR A 212 36.13 13.71 3.90
C THR A 212 36.63 13.78 2.47
N PRO A 213 37.95 13.67 2.25
CA PRO A 213 38.51 13.62 0.91
C PRO A 213 37.99 12.41 0.13
N GLY A 214 37.77 12.59 -1.17
CA GLY A 214 37.15 11.58 -2.01
C GLY A 214 37.92 10.27 -2.13
N ILE A 215 39.18 10.21 -1.68
CA ILE A 215 39.95 8.96 -1.62
C ILE A 215 39.30 7.91 -0.69
N PHE A 216 38.53 8.34 0.31
CA PHE A 216 37.84 7.45 1.26
C PHE A 216 36.40 7.09 0.86
N VAL A 217 35.98 7.48 -0.35
CA VAL A 217 34.61 7.31 -0.84
C VAL A 217 34.64 6.48 -2.12
N ASP A 218 33.83 5.43 -2.21
CA ASP A 218 33.75 4.56 -3.38
C ASP A 218 32.47 4.79 -4.20
N GLY A 219 31.45 5.37 -3.59
CA GLY A 219 30.16 5.61 -4.24
C GLY A 219 29.37 6.74 -3.59
N ILE A 220 28.73 7.56 -4.41
CA ILE A 220 27.81 8.63 -3.97
C ILE A 220 26.44 8.41 -4.61
N ILE A 221 25.38 8.39 -3.82
CA ILE A 221 23.99 8.40 -4.27
C ILE A 221 23.32 9.72 -3.87
N HIS A 222 22.63 10.35 -4.82
CA HIS A 222 21.89 11.58 -4.58
C HIS A 222 20.52 11.27 -3.97
N VAL A 223 20.24 11.81 -2.79
CA VAL A 223 18.94 11.75 -2.12
C VAL A 223 18.62 13.17 -1.65
N PRO A 224 17.91 13.99 -2.45
CA PRO A 224 17.78 15.43 -2.23
C PRO A 224 17.04 15.80 -0.94
N ASP A 225 16.08 14.97 -0.52
CA ASP A 225 15.24 15.19 0.67
C ASP A 225 15.34 13.99 1.63
N PRO A 226 16.49 13.81 2.30
CA PRO A 226 16.73 12.60 3.08
C PRO A 226 15.95 12.62 4.40
N ALA A 227 15.22 11.55 4.67
CA ALA A 227 14.40 11.41 5.86
C ALA A 227 15.23 11.54 7.16
N GLN A 228 14.57 12.00 8.22
CA GLN A 228 15.13 12.05 9.58
C GLN A 228 14.48 10.97 10.45
N GLU A 229 15.31 10.19 11.15
CA GLU A 229 14.86 9.06 11.97
C GLU A 229 13.88 9.52 13.06
N GLU A 230 14.15 10.67 13.69
CA GLU A 230 13.33 11.26 14.73
C GLU A 230 11.99 11.79 14.21
N ASP A 231 11.90 12.22 12.95
CA ASP A 231 10.63 12.68 12.35
C ASP A 231 9.73 11.49 12.02
N LEU A 232 10.30 10.40 11.51
CA LEU A 232 9.59 9.13 11.26
C LEU A 232 9.13 8.47 12.59
N ASN A 233 9.98 8.50 13.61
CA ASN A 233 9.65 8.00 14.94
C ASN A 233 8.61 8.90 15.65
N ARG A 234 8.70 10.23 15.54
CA ARG A 234 7.70 11.18 16.10
C ARG A 234 6.36 11.13 15.37
N ALA A 235 6.38 10.85 14.06
CA ALA A 235 5.18 10.56 13.28
C ALA A 235 4.49 9.26 13.74
N GLY A 236 5.18 8.40 14.51
CA GLY A 236 4.64 7.13 14.97
C GLY A 236 4.48 6.13 13.83
N ALA A 237 5.37 6.17 12.84
CA ALA A 237 5.28 5.36 11.64
C ALA A 237 5.31 3.84 11.96
N ARG A 238 4.11 3.27 12.07
CA ARG A 238 3.70 1.87 11.91
C ARG A 238 2.24 1.86 11.40
N TYR A 239 1.81 0.76 10.78
CA TYR A 239 0.50 0.60 10.11
C TYR A 239 -0.70 1.01 11.03
N PRO A 240 -1.61 1.95 10.65
CA PRO A 240 -2.44 2.73 11.59
C PRO A 240 -3.92 2.31 11.82
N GLU A 241 -4.32 1.05 11.66
CA GLU A 241 -5.76 0.69 11.60
C GLU A 241 -6.54 0.75 12.94
N ILE A 242 -5.95 0.37 14.08
CA ILE A 242 -6.70 0.09 15.33
C ILE A 242 -7.09 1.35 16.12
N ALA A 243 -6.18 2.34 16.16
CA ALA A 243 -6.41 3.58 16.92
C ALA A 243 -7.52 4.42 16.30
N TRP A 244 -7.63 4.41 14.96
CA TRP A 244 -8.74 5.02 14.25
C TRP A 244 -10.07 4.40 14.68
N ARG A 245 -10.15 3.07 14.72
CA ARG A 245 -11.39 2.37 15.12
C ARG A 245 -11.79 2.70 16.55
N ALA A 246 -10.85 2.66 17.50
CA ALA A 246 -11.13 2.97 18.91
C ALA A 246 -11.69 4.39 19.09
N ALA A 247 -11.25 5.36 18.27
CA ALA A 247 -11.74 6.73 18.31
C ALA A 247 -13.23 6.86 17.93
N GLN A 248 -13.74 5.98 17.07
CA GLN A 248 -15.12 6.05 16.59
C GLN A 248 -16.16 5.75 17.69
N ASP A 249 -15.76 5.06 18.75
CA ASP A 249 -16.63 4.69 19.88
C ASP A 249 -16.70 5.74 20.99
N ILE A 250 -15.93 6.83 20.86
CA ILE A 250 -16.00 7.95 21.79
C ILE A 250 -17.15 8.87 21.36
N HIS A 251 -18.04 9.17 22.30
CA HIS A 251 -19.19 10.03 22.07
C HIS A 251 -18.84 11.51 22.28
N GLU A 252 -19.65 12.39 21.69
CA GLU A 252 -19.55 13.84 21.88
C GLU A 252 -19.60 14.20 23.37
N GLY A 253 -18.67 15.05 23.83
CA GLY A 253 -18.63 15.54 25.20
C GLY A 253 -18.12 14.53 26.23
N ALA A 254 -17.69 13.34 25.83
CA ALA A 254 -17.16 12.33 26.74
C ALA A 254 -15.90 12.84 27.46
N TYR A 255 -15.82 12.61 28.77
CA TYR A 255 -14.59 12.78 29.54
C TYR A 255 -13.72 11.54 29.41
N VAL A 256 -12.61 11.66 28.68
CA VAL A 256 -11.77 10.52 28.28
C VAL A 256 -10.37 10.62 28.85
N ASN A 257 -9.89 9.54 29.43
CA ASN A 257 -8.47 9.38 29.74
C ASN A 257 -7.83 8.35 28.81
N LEU A 258 -6.65 8.69 28.28
CA LEU A 258 -5.89 7.83 27.37
C LEU A 258 -4.58 7.44 28.06
N GLY A 259 -4.34 6.14 28.17
CA GLY A 259 -3.07 5.60 28.63
C GLY A 259 -1.94 5.88 27.63
N ILE A 260 -0.70 5.81 28.12
CA ILE A 260 0.50 6.06 27.32
C ILE A 260 0.66 5.05 26.15
N GLY A 261 1.28 5.48 25.06
CA GLY A 261 1.59 4.63 23.90
C GLY A 261 0.46 4.61 22.85
N PHE A 262 0.05 3.41 22.43
CA PHE A 262 -1.04 3.23 21.45
C PHE A 262 -2.35 3.98 21.78
N PRO A 263 -2.85 4.00 23.04
CA PRO A 263 -4.09 4.70 23.35
C PRO A 263 -4.01 6.22 23.10
N GLU A 264 -2.86 6.87 23.24
CA GLU A 264 -2.73 8.31 22.94
C GLU A 264 -3.06 8.65 21.48
N MET A 265 -2.83 7.72 20.55
CA MET A 265 -3.10 7.93 19.13
C MET A 265 -4.59 8.12 18.83
N VAL A 266 -5.48 7.62 19.70
CA VAL A 266 -6.94 7.75 19.56
C VAL A 266 -7.38 9.22 19.49
N ALA A 267 -6.67 10.13 20.17
CA ALA A 267 -6.96 11.56 20.12
C ALA A 267 -6.79 12.18 18.73
N ARG A 268 -5.97 11.57 17.86
CA ARG A 268 -5.71 12.07 16.49
C ARG A 268 -6.84 11.74 15.50
N PHE A 269 -7.70 10.79 15.84
CA PHE A 269 -8.70 10.22 14.93
C PHE A 269 -10.13 10.51 15.36
N GLN A 270 -10.35 11.57 16.16
CA GLN A 270 -11.68 11.98 16.56
C GLN A 270 -12.54 12.28 15.31
N PRO A 271 -13.76 11.71 15.21
CA PRO A 271 -14.64 11.99 14.08
C PRO A 271 -14.96 13.47 13.98
N THR A 272 -15.04 14.00 12.76
CA THR A 272 -15.43 15.39 12.53
C THR A 272 -16.77 15.69 13.19
N GLY A 273 -16.82 16.76 13.99
CA GLY A 273 -18.03 17.13 14.75
C GLY A 273 -18.27 16.32 16.03
N ARG A 274 -17.32 15.44 16.40
CA ARG A 274 -17.25 14.84 17.74
C ARG A 274 -16.00 15.31 18.49
N GLN A 275 -16.18 15.86 19.68
CA GLN A 275 -15.14 16.34 20.57
C GLN A 275 -15.23 15.65 21.92
N ALA A 276 -14.21 14.88 22.24
CA ALA A 276 -13.95 14.40 23.58
C ALA A 276 -13.21 15.45 24.41
N ILE A 277 -13.44 15.43 25.72
CA ILE A 277 -12.73 16.25 26.70
C ILE A 277 -11.66 15.36 27.34
N PHE A 278 -10.40 15.55 26.92
CA PHE A 278 -9.31 14.69 27.40
C PHE A 278 -8.83 15.08 28.79
N HIS A 279 -8.84 14.12 29.71
CA HIS A 279 -8.27 14.20 31.05
C HIS A 279 -6.87 13.57 31.04
N THR A 280 -5.91 14.26 31.67
CA THR A 280 -4.59 13.70 31.95
C THR A 280 -4.28 13.76 33.45
N GLU A 281 -3.80 12.65 34.00
CA GLU A 281 -3.68 12.41 35.46
C GLU A 281 -2.70 13.36 36.18
N ASN A 282 -1.87 14.08 35.41
CA ASN A 282 -0.97 15.10 35.94
C ASN A 282 -1.63 16.47 36.17
N GLY A 283 -2.94 16.61 35.90
CA GLY A 283 -3.72 17.77 36.35
C GLY A 283 -4.29 18.68 35.26
N ILE A 284 -4.65 18.14 34.09
CA ILE A 284 -5.24 18.94 33.00
C ILE A 284 -6.49 18.25 32.46
N LEU A 285 -7.53 19.05 32.19
CA LEU A 285 -8.78 18.62 31.56
C LEU A 285 -9.07 19.49 30.34
N GLY A 286 -9.37 18.87 29.20
CA GLY A 286 -9.70 19.57 27.97
C GLY A 286 -8.49 20.23 27.29
N PHE A 287 -7.31 19.61 27.34
CA PHE A 287 -6.14 20.08 26.61
C PHE A 287 -6.27 19.81 25.09
N GLY A 288 -5.50 20.56 24.30
CA GLY A 288 -5.49 20.46 22.84
C GLY A 288 -4.40 19.56 22.28
N GLU A 289 -4.30 19.57 20.95
CA GLU A 289 -3.27 18.83 20.22
C GLU A 289 -1.85 19.26 20.58
N ALA A 290 -0.88 18.47 20.15
CA ALA A 290 0.53 18.82 20.29
C ALA A 290 0.81 20.16 19.57
N PRO A 291 1.60 21.07 20.19
CA PRO A 291 1.99 22.32 19.54
C PRO A 291 2.91 22.07 18.34
N ALA A 292 3.01 23.06 17.45
CA ALA A 292 4.01 23.03 16.38
C ALA A 292 5.44 23.01 16.96
N ALA A 293 6.37 22.39 16.24
CA ALA A 293 7.76 22.29 16.68
C ALA A 293 8.36 23.69 16.95
N GLY A 294 8.96 23.88 18.13
CA GLY A 294 9.49 25.16 18.60
C GLY A 294 8.49 26.04 19.36
N ALA A 295 7.22 25.63 19.44
CA ALA A 295 6.18 26.29 20.23
C ALA A 295 5.79 25.48 21.48
N GLU A 296 6.60 24.50 21.88
CA GLU A 296 6.36 23.67 23.07
C GLU A 296 6.45 24.50 24.35
N ASP A 297 5.44 24.35 25.20
CA ASP A 297 5.51 24.77 26.60
C ASP A 297 5.71 23.51 27.47
N TRP A 298 6.89 23.38 28.07
CA TRP A 298 7.25 22.20 28.85
C TRP A 298 6.64 22.19 30.25
N ASP A 299 6.00 23.28 30.68
CA ASP A 299 5.13 23.28 31.86
C ASP A 299 3.72 22.76 31.50
N LEU A 300 3.38 22.67 30.21
CA LEU A 300 2.11 22.20 29.69
C LEU A 300 2.26 20.83 28.99
N ILE A 301 2.33 19.78 29.80
CA ILE A 301 2.51 18.40 29.32
C ILE A 301 1.38 17.46 29.72
N ASN A 302 1.18 16.38 28.97
CA ASN A 302 0.30 15.28 29.37
C ASN A 302 1.03 14.25 30.26
N ALA A 303 0.33 13.17 30.64
CA ALA A 303 0.84 12.08 31.47
C ALA A 303 2.03 11.35 30.83
N GLY A 304 2.04 11.29 29.49
CA GLY A 304 3.14 10.77 28.67
C GLY A 304 4.33 11.72 28.52
N LYS A 305 4.35 12.85 29.25
CA LYS A 305 5.40 13.88 29.23
C LYS A 305 5.57 14.55 27.86
N LYS A 306 4.48 14.64 27.07
CA LYS A 306 4.46 15.33 25.79
C LYS A 306 3.81 16.70 25.94
N ALA A 307 4.38 17.71 25.29
CA ALA A 307 3.79 19.05 25.24
C ALA A 307 2.41 19.00 24.57
N VAL A 308 1.46 19.74 25.14
CA VAL A 308 0.09 19.89 24.63
C VAL A 308 -0.27 21.37 24.55
N THR A 309 -1.39 21.69 23.90
CA THR A 309 -1.88 23.07 23.80
C THR A 309 -3.08 23.33 24.72
N ILE A 310 -3.41 24.60 24.94
CA ILE A 310 -4.63 25.01 25.64
C ILE A 310 -5.75 25.22 24.61
N ARG A 311 -6.97 24.81 24.94
CA ARG A 311 -8.19 25.09 24.17
C ARG A 311 -9.18 25.87 25.05
N PRO A 312 -10.18 26.57 24.46
CA PRO A 312 -11.26 27.14 25.25
C PRO A 312 -11.91 26.09 26.15
N GLY A 313 -11.94 26.37 27.47
CA GLY A 313 -12.47 25.44 28.46
C GLY A 313 -11.44 24.49 29.12
N THR A 314 -10.16 24.57 28.77
CA THR A 314 -9.11 23.83 29.50
C THR A 314 -9.08 24.23 30.98
N ALA A 315 -8.99 23.25 31.87
CA ALA A 315 -8.86 23.46 33.32
C ALA A 315 -7.60 22.77 33.87
N PHE A 316 -6.98 23.41 34.86
CA PHE A 316 -5.83 22.90 35.62
C PHE A 316 -6.23 22.61 37.05
N PHE A 317 -5.66 21.56 37.64
CA PHE A 317 -5.97 21.13 39.00
C PHE A 317 -4.82 20.32 39.61
N HIS A 318 -4.82 20.19 40.94
CA HIS A 318 -3.81 19.39 41.63
C HIS A 318 -4.09 17.89 41.39
N HIS A 319 -3.05 17.05 41.43
CA HIS A 319 -3.16 15.59 41.46
C HIS A 319 -4.23 15.03 42.43
N ALA A 320 -4.47 15.64 43.59
CA ALA A 320 -5.50 15.18 44.52
C ALA A 320 -6.90 15.27 43.88
N ASP A 321 -7.19 16.38 43.19
CA ASP A 321 -8.42 16.59 42.46
C ASP A 321 -8.48 15.70 41.21
N SER A 322 -7.36 15.54 40.48
CA SER A 322 -7.29 14.63 39.32
C SER A 322 -7.70 13.21 39.70
N PHE A 323 -7.09 12.66 40.76
CA PHE A 323 -7.41 11.32 41.20
C PHE A 323 -8.76 11.24 41.94
N ALA A 324 -9.30 12.36 42.44
CA ALA A 324 -10.69 12.42 42.89
C ALA A 324 -11.67 12.34 41.71
N MET A 325 -11.38 12.99 40.58
CA MET A 325 -12.16 12.84 39.33
C MET A 325 -12.11 11.38 38.84
N VAL A 326 -10.92 10.78 38.83
CA VAL A 326 -10.73 9.37 38.44
C VAL A 326 -11.50 8.45 39.39
N ARG A 327 -11.14 8.38 40.68
CA ARG A 327 -11.77 7.45 41.64
C ARG A 327 -13.24 7.74 41.92
N GLY A 328 -13.68 8.98 41.69
CA GLY A 328 -15.06 9.42 41.89
C GLY A 328 -16.03 9.01 40.79
N GLY A 329 -15.59 8.33 39.72
CA GLY A 329 -16.52 7.92 38.67
C GLY A 329 -16.78 8.98 37.60
N HIS A 330 -15.98 10.05 37.53
CA HIS A 330 -16.27 11.20 36.67
C HIS A 330 -15.79 11.05 35.23
N LEU A 331 -14.89 10.10 34.96
CA LEU A 331 -14.44 9.79 33.60
C LEU A 331 -15.43 8.83 32.93
N ASP A 332 -15.87 9.16 31.72
CA ASP A 332 -16.77 8.32 30.95
C ASP A 332 -16.05 7.11 30.36
N VAL A 333 -14.82 7.31 29.87
CA VAL A 333 -14.00 6.26 29.27
C VAL A 333 -12.53 6.37 29.69
N ALA A 334 -11.92 5.25 30.07
CA ALA A 334 -10.47 5.09 30.10
C ALA A 334 -10.05 4.08 29.02
N ILE A 335 -9.13 4.47 28.12
CA ILE A 335 -8.58 3.58 27.10
C ILE A 335 -7.12 3.29 27.42
N LEU A 336 -6.78 2.01 27.64
CA LEU A 336 -5.48 1.58 28.13
C LEU A 336 -4.83 0.55 27.19
N GLY A 337 -3.51 0.40 27.28
CA GLY A 337 -2.82 -0.76 26.71
C GLY A 337 -2.98 -2.00 27.59
N ALA A 338 -2.71 -3.19 27.05
CA ALA A 338 -2.72 -4.43 27.82
C ALA A 338 -1.60 -5.41 27.41
N TYR A 339 -1.11 -6.21 28.36
CA TYR A 339 -0.34 -7.42 28.09
C TYR A 339 -1.28 -8.63 27.95
N GLN A 340 -2.24 -8.77 28.85
CA GLN A 340 -3.31 -9.75 28.77
C GLN A 340 -4.65 -9.12 29.18
N VAL A 341 -5.71 -9.61 28.55
CA VAL A 341 -7.09 -9.39 29.01
C VAL A 341 -7.73 -10.77 29.13
N ALA A 342 -8.39 -11.02 30.25
CA ALA A 342 -9.12 -12.27 30.46
C ALA A 342 -10.58 -12.16 30.00
N GLN A 343 -11.21 -13.28 29.66
CA GLN A 343 -12.61 -13.30 29.21
C GLN A 343 -13.60 -12.70 30.23
N ASN A 344 -13.23 -12.72 31.51
CA ASN A 344 -14.01 -12.12 32.59
C ASN A 344 -13.82 -10.61 32.76
N GLY A 345 -12.92 -9.99 31.98
CA GLY A 345 -12.59 -8.56 32.07
C GLY A 345 -11.40 -8.23 32.95
N ASP A 346 -10.66 -9.22 33.45
CA ASP A 346 -9.43 -8.94 34.20
C ASP A 346 -8.37 -8.34 33.27
N LEU A 347 -7.71 -7.27 33.72
CA LEU A 347 -6.67 -6.58 32.98
C LEU A 347 -5.30 -6.86 33.60
N ALA A 348 -4.32 -7.25 32.80
CA ALA A 348 -2.91 -7.23 33.19
C ALA A 348 -2.10 -6.34 32.25
N ASN A 349 -1.63 -5.18 32.74
CA ASN A 349 -0.89 -4.21 31.92
C ASN A 349 0.26 -3.49 32.63
N TRP A 350 0.50 -3.77 33.91
CA TRP A 350 1.54 -3.08 34.68
C TRP A 350 2.81 -3.89 34.91
N SER A 351 2.76 -5.21 34.77
CA SER A 351 3.91 -6.10 34.95
C SER A 351 3.81 -7.35 34.08
N THR A 352 4.95 -7.80 33.56
CA THR A 352 5.09 -9.07 32.83
C THR A 352 5.63 -10.20 33.73
N GLY A 353 5.63 -10.00 35.06
CA GLY A 353 6.07 -10.96 36.06
C GLY A 353 7.36 -10.56 36.79
N PRO A 354 8.00 -11.48 37.53
CA PRO A 354 9.12 -11.17 38.44
C PRO A 354 10.37 -10.57 37.79
N LYS A 355 10.51 -10.72 36.47
CA LYS A 355 11.64 -10.20 35.68
C LYS A 355 11.31 -8.90 34.93
N GLY A 356 10.03 -8.51 34.88
CA GLY A 356 9.58 -7.27 34.23
C GLY A 356 9.73 -6.07 35.15
N VAL A 357 9.97 -4.89 34.59
CA VAL A 357 9.95 -3.63 35.35
C VAL A 357 8.49 -3.24 35.56
N PRO A 358 7.98 -3.23 36.80
CA PRO A 358 6.59 -2.88 37.05
C PRO A 358 6.37 -1.37 36.88
N ALA A 359 5.30 -1.01 36.16
CA ALA A 359 4.87 0.37 35.99
C ALA A 359 3.34 0.43 36.07
N VAL A 360 2.81 0.67 37.27
CA VAL A 360 1.36 0.81 37.50
C VAL A 360 0.84 2.18 37.05
N GLY A 361 1.60 3.26 37.28
CA GLY A 361 1.13 4.62 37.01
C GLY A 361 -0.24 4.90 37.67
N GLY A 362 -1.12 5.64 37.00
CA GLY A 362 -2.52 5.77 37.38
C GLY A 362 -3.44 4.62 36.93
N ALA A 363 -2.92 3.55 36.32
CA ALA A 363 -3.75 2.53 35.66
C ALA A 363 -4.72 1.83 36.62
N MET A 364 -4.30 1.53 37.86
CA MET A 364 -5.15 0.88 38.85
C MET A 364 -6.32 1.78 39.30
N ASP A 365 -6.10 3.10 39.45
CA ASP A 365 -7.18 4.05 39.74
C ASP A 365 -8.12 4.19 38.53
N LEU A 366 -7.56 4.28 37.32
CA LEU A 366 -8.34 4.45 36.08
C LEU A 366 -9.30 3.29 35.81
N VAL A 367 -8.85 2.04 36.00
CA VAL A 367 -9.70 0.87 35.73
C VAL A 367 -10.84 0.68 36.72
N HIS A 368 -10.73 1.23 37.93
CA HIS A 368 -11.81 1.19 38.92
C HIS A 368 -12.68 2.45 38.89
N GLY A 369 -12.10 3.57 38.41
CA GLY A 369 -12.71 4.89 38.46
C GLY A 369 -13.45 5.31 37.18
N ALA A 370 -13.09 4.81 36.01
CA ALA A 370 -13.81 5.15 34.78
C ALA A 370 -15.11 4.34 34.64
N LYS A 371 -16.18 4.97 34.14
CA LYS A 371 -17.47 4.29 33.90
C LYS A 371 -17.34 3.16 32.88
N ARG A 372 -16.44 3.31 31.91
CA ARG A 372 -16.10 2.32 30.90
C ARG A 372 -14.59 2.21 30.78
N VAL A 373 -14.07 0.99 30.79
CA VAL A 373 -12.66 0.71 30.51
C VAL A 373 -12.58 -0.04 29.19
N ALA A 374 -11.82 0.52 28.24
CA ALA A 374 -11.50 -0.14 26.98
C ALA A 374 -10.00 -0.39 26.87
N VAL A 375 -9.64 -1.42 26.10
CA VAL A 375 -8.26 -1.79 25.83
C VAL A 375 -7.96 -1.65 24.35
N ILE A 376 -6.80 -1.10 24.00
CA ILE A 376 -6.24 -1.15 22.65
C ILE A 376 -4.92 -1.92 22.68
N THR A 377 -4.81 -2.94 21.84
CA THR A 377 -3.65 -3.85 21.83
C THR A 377 -3.58 -4.66 20.53
N ASP A 378 -2.40 -5.12 20.13
CA ASP A 378 -2.33 -6.23 19.18
C ASP A 378 -3.07 -7.47 19.70
N HIS A 379 -3.60 -8.28 18.78
CA HIS A 379 -4.39 -9.47 19.12
C HIS A 379 -3.55 -10.60 19.71
N VAL A 380 -2.32 -10.75 19.19
CA VAL A 380 -1.33 -11.72 19.64
C VAL A 380 -0.04 -11.01 20.05
N THR A 381 0.78 -11.69 20.85
CA THR A 381 2.16 -11.27 21.12
C THR A 381 3.03 -11.48 19.87
N ARG A 382 4.27 -10.98 19.92
CA ARG A 382 5.25 -11.15 18.81
C ARG A 382 5.56 -12.61 18.48
N ASP A 383 5.49 -13.50 19.48
CA ASP A 383 5.67 -14.95 19.33
C ASP A 383 4.34 -15.69 19.01
N GLY A 384 3.29 -14.95 18.65
CA GLY A 384 2.02 -15.50 18.20
C GLY A 384 1.13 -16.03 19.32
N LYS A 385 1.43 -15.76 20.60
CA LYS A 385 0.58 -16.18 21.71
C LYS A 385 -0.62 -15.25 21.85
N PRO A 386 -1.81 -15.78 22.17
CA PRO A 386 -2.99 -14.95 22.41
C PRO A 386 -2.79 -13.99 23.58
N LYS A 387 -3.21 -12.74 23.40
CA LYS A 387 -3.30 -11.76 24.50
C LYS A 387 -4.68 -11.73 25.15
N LEU A 388 -5.69 -12.23 24.44
CA LEU A 388 -7.03 -12.46 24.96
C LEU A 388 -7.12 -13.90 25.45
N VAL A 389 -7.25 -14.09 26.75
CA VAL A 389 -7.05 -15.39 27.42
C VAL A 389 -8.23 -15.75 28.33
N GLU A 390 -8.35 -17.03 28.70
CA GLU A 390 -9.40 -17.46 29.62
C GLU A 390 -9.21 -16.85 31.02
N ALA A 391 -7.97 -16.81 31.50
CA ALA A 391 -7.56 -16.14 32.72
C ALA A 391 -6.18 -15.53 32.54
N CYS A 392 -5.97 -14.33 33.08
CA CYS A 392 -4.67 -13.68 33.06
C CYS A 392 -3.67 -14.49 33.89
N THR A 393 -2.52 -14.79 33.28
CA THR A 393 -1.38 -15.41 33.98
C THR A 393 -0.44 -14.36 34.57
N LEU A 394 -0.56 -13.11 34.10
CA LEU A 394 0.22 -11.98 34.55
C LEU A 394 -0.46 -11.25 35.73
N PRO A 395 0.31 -10.51 36.56
CA PRO A 395 -0.24 -9.75 37.68
C PRO A 395 -1.35 -8.80 37.25
N LEU A 396 -2.49 -8.88 37.93
CA LEU A 396 -3.66 -8.08 37.60
C LEU A 396 -3.48 -6.61 37.97
N THR A 397 -4.05 -5.77 37.13
CA THR A 397 -4.22 -4.31 37.28
C THR A 397 -5.60 -4.02 37.88
N GLY A 398 -6.61 -4.76 37.40
CA GLY A 398 -7.98 -4.69 37.87
C GLY A 398 -8.71 -5.97 37.52
N VAL A 399 -9.68 -6.34 38.36
CA VAL A 399 -10.51 -7.53 38.19
C VAL A 399 -11.82 -7.09 37.52
N ALA A 400 -12.26 -7.83 36.51
CA ALA A 400 -13.53 -7.64 35.80
C ALA A 400 -13.81 -6.17 35.42
N CYS A 401 -12.78 -5.46 34.98
CA CYS A 401 -12.82 -4.02 34.75
C CYS A 401 -12.93 -3.65 33.28
N VAL A 402 -12.35 -4.45 32.38
CA VAL A 402 -12.38 -4.21 30.94
C VAL A 402 -13.77 -4.54 30.39
N THR A 403 -14.29 -3.65 29.56
CA THR A 403 -15.62 -3.79 28.92
C THR A 403 -15.52 -4.01 27.41
N ARG A 404 -14.45 -3.51 26.76
CA ARG A 404 -14.20 -3.67 25.33
C ARG A 404 -12.70 -3.75 25.03
N VAL A 405 -12.34 -4.51 24.01
CA VAL A 405 -10.99 -4.63 23.46
C VAL A 405 -11.02 -4.31 21.96
N TYR A 406 -10.15 -3.41 21.53
CA TYR A 406 -9.81 -3.17 20.13
C TYR A 406 -8.48 -3.83 19.81
N THR A 407 -8.44 -4.60 18.74
CA THR A 407 -7.22 -5.28 18.28
C THR A 407 -6.96 -5.10 16.80
N SER A 408 -5.77 -5.52 16.36
CA SER A 408 -5.39 -5.57 14.94
C SER A 408 -6.33 -6.42 14.09
N LEU A 409 -7.09 -7.34 14.70
CA LEU A 409 -7.90 -8.31 13.98
C LEU A 409 -9.41 -8.18 14.25
N ALA A 410 -9.80 -7.58 15.38
CA ALA A 410 -11.16 -7.64 15.90
C ALA A 410 -11.48 -6.59 16.96
N VAL A 411 -12.79 -6.30 17.11
CA VAL A 411 -13.40 -5.58 18.24
C VAL A 411 -14.23 -6.55 19.05
N ILE A 412 -13.96 -6.63 20.36
CA ILE A 412 -14.51 -7.64 21.27
C ILE A 412 -15.06 -6.96 22.52
N ASP A 413 -16.31 -7.26 22.87
CA ASP A 413 -16.91 -6.88 24.14
C ASP A 413 -16.69 -7.94 25.22
N ILE A 414 -16.80 -7.52 26.47
CA ILE A 414 -16.77 -8.41 27.63
C ILE A 414 -18.14 -8.38 28.30
N GLU A 415 -18.92 -9.44 28.13
CA GLU A 415 -20.30 -9.53 28.59
C GLU A 415 -20.57 -10.85 29.30
N GLY A 416 -21.11 -10.79 30.52
CA GLY A 416 -21.37 -11.98 31.33
C GLY A 416 -20.11 -12.81 31.61
N GLY A 417 -18.95 -12.16 31.60
CA GLY A 417 -17.64 -12.79 31.77
C GLY A 417 -17.16 -13.60 30.56
N ARG A 418 -17.56 -13.20 29.35
CA ARG A 418 -17.19 -13.84 28.09
C ARG A 418 -16.75 -12.81 27.05
N PHE A 419 -15.87 -13.22 26.14
CA PHE A 419 -15.55 -12.42 24.95
C PHE A 419 -16.66 -12.53 23.92
N VAL A 420 -17.32 -11.42 23.61
CA VAL A 420 -18.35 -11.33 22.58
C VAL A 420 -17.79 -10.57 21.39
N LEU A 421 -17.60 -11.25 20.26
CA LEU A 421 -17.10 -10.67 19.02
C LEU A 421 -18.13 -9.67 18.45
N ARG A 422 -17.69 -8.45 18.15
CA ARG A 422 -18.50 -7.41 17.51
C ARG A 422 -18.06 -7.14 16.09
N GLU A 423 -16.74 -7.07 15.87
CA GLU A 423 -16.17 -6.81 14.56
C GLU A 423 -14.94 -7.67 14.33
N LYS A 424 -14.66 -8.04 13.09
CA LYS A 424 -13.42 -8.71 12.68
C LYS A 424 -12.99 -8.25 11.29
N LEU A 425 -11.72 -8.39 10.95
CA LEU A 425 -11.28 -8.17 9.57
C LEU A 425 -12.11 -9.02 8.60
N ALA A 426 -12.54 -8.41 7.50
CA ALA A 426 -13.43 -9.05 6.52
C ALA A 426 -12.86 -10.38 6.01
N ALA A 427 -11.56 -10.37 5.66
CA ALA A 427 -10.84 -11.53 5.13
C ALA A 427 -10.55 -12.64 6.16
N LEU A 428 -10.71 -12.37 7.46
CA LEU A 428 -10.42 -13.34 8.52
C LEU A 428 -11.68 -14.15 8.85
N SER A 429 -11.61 -15.48 8.85
CA SER A 429 -12.75 -16.31 9.28
C SER A 429 -12.91 -16.28 10.81
N PHE A 430 -14.10 -16.64 11.31
CA PHE A 430 -14.32 -16.75 12.75
C PHE A 430 -13.39 -17.80 13.38
N GLU A 431 -13.22 -18.94 12.72
CA GLU A 431 -12.36 -20.03 13.16
C GLU A 431 -10.89 -19.61 13.22
N ALA A 432 -10.42 -18.87 12.21
CA ALA A 432 -9.05 -18.36 12.17
C ALA A 432 -8.80 -17.35 13.31
N LEU A 433 -9.77 -16.47 13.58
CA LEU A 433 -9.70 -15.55 14.72
C LEU A 433 -9.75 -16.27 16.07
N GLN A 434 -10.60 -17.30 16.19
CA GLN A 434 -10.68 -18.13 17.40
C GLN A 434 -9.35 -18.84 17.69
N LEU A 435 -8.61 -19.32 16.68
CA LEU A 435 -7.28 -19.92 16.87
C LEU A 435 -6.25 -18.93 17.42
N LEU A 436 -6.44 -17.64 17.18
CA LEU A 436 -5.59 -16.55 17.68
C LEU A 436 -6.07 -15.98 19.02
N THR A 437 -7.24 -16.43 19.50
CA THR A 437 -7.85 -16.03 20.78
C THR A 437 -7.75 -17.18 21.78
N GLY A 438 -7.13 -16.93 22.94
CA GLY A 438 -6.87 -17.92 23.98
C GLY A 438 -8.06 -18.22 24.90
N ALA A 439 -9.21 -17.57 24.68
CA ALA A 439 -10.49 -17.93 25.29
C ALA A 439 -11.57 -18.10 24.22
N PRO A 440 -12.69 -18.79 24.52
CA PRO A 440 -13.81 -18.89 23.59
C PRO A 440 -14.36 -17.51 23.20
N LEU A 441 -14.47 -17.27 21.91
CA LEU A 441 -15.23 -16.16 21.34
C LEU A 441 -16.69 -16.56 21.22
N HIS A 442 -17.56 -15.64 21.58
CA HIS A 442 -19.00 -15.77 21.45
C HIS A 442 -19.52 -14.77 20.43
N VAL A 443 -20.62 -15.11 19.78
CA VAL A 443 -21.30 -14.24 18.83
C VAL A 443 -22.73 -14.07 19.32
N ASP A 444 -22.97 -12.95 19.99
CA ASP A 444 -24.31 -12.58 20.45
C ASP A 444 -24.79 -11.41 19.58
N GLY A 445 -25.34 -11.72 18.40
CA GLY A 445 -25.82 -10.74 17.41
C GLY A 445 -25.02 -10.76 16.10
N ALA A 446 -25.15 -9.69 15.31
CA ALA A 446 -24.40 -9.56 14.06
C ALA A 446 -22.95 -9.16 14.33
N VAL A 447 -22.00 -9.84 13.68
CA VAL A 447 -20.59 -9.42 13.60
C VAL A 447 -20.40 -8.65 12.31
N THR A 448 -19.90 -7.42 12.39
CA THR A 448 -19.62 -6.60 11.22
C THR A 448 -18.15 -6.66 10.84
N ASP A 449 -17.82 -6.20 9.63
CA ASP A 449 -16.43 -6.10 9.22
C ASP A 449 -15.76 -4.91 9.93
N LEU A 450 -14.54 -5.16 10.40
CA LEU A 450 -13.63 -4.14 10.88
C LEU A 450 -13.05 -3.44 9.63
N THR A 451 -13.64 -2.31 9.27
CA THR A 451 -13.23 -1.52 8.11
C THR A 451 -12.62 -0.21 8.58
N VAL A 452 -11.40 0.08 8.15
CA VAL A 452 -10.74 1.39 8.35
C VAL A 452 -10.75 2.13 7.02
N PRO A 453 -11.32 3.35 6.97
CA PRO A 453 -11.40 4.11 5.74
C PRO A 453 -10.01 4.41 5.16
N GLU A 454 -9.75 3.89 3.96
CA GLU A 454 -8.60 4.27 3.16
C GLU A 454 -8.81 5.68 2.58
N ALA A 455 -7.74 6.48 2.49
CA ALA A 455 -7.79 7.82 1.91
C ALA A 455 -7.87 7.77 0.37
N VAL A 456 -8.97 7.24 -0.16
CA VAL A 456 -9.33 7.31 -1.58
C VAL A 456 -10.03 8.64 -1.82
N ASP A 457 -9.55 9.41 -2.80
CA ASP A 457 -10.13 10.72 -3.12
C ASP A 457 -11.47 10.59 -3.87
N ASP A 458 -11.55 9.68 -4.85
CA ASP A 458 -12.75 9.45 -5.67
C ASP A 458 -12.76 8.06 -6.33
N VAL A 459 -13.95 7.61 -6.71
CA VAL A 459 -14.19 6.35 -7.44
C VAL A 459 -14.88 6.64 -8.77
N ILE A 460 -14.28 6.24 -9.89
CA ILE A 460 -14.86 6.42 -11.23
C ILE A 460 -15.10 5.06 -11.88
N PHE A 461 -16.36 4.69 -12.12
CA PHE A 461 -16.73 3.45 -12.82
C PHE A 461 -17.44 3.73 -14.15
N GLY A 462 -17.08 2.95 -15.18
CA GLY A 462 -17.81 2.89 -16.43
C GLY A 462 -19.03 1.96 -16.37
N CYS A 463 -20.19 2.38 -16.87
CA CYS A 463 -21.37 1.52 -17.01
C CYS A 463 -22.29 2.04 -18.14
N ALA A 464 -22.66 1.18 -19.10
CA ALA A 464 -23.44 1.59 -20.26
C ALA A 464 -24.96 1.47 -20.03
N ASN A 465 -25.42 0.40 -19.39
CA ASN A 465 -26.85 0.11 -19.20
C ASN A 465 -27.23 0.12 -17.72
N GLN A 466 -27.28 1.32 -17.13
CA GLN A 466 -27.66 1.47 -15.74
C GLN A 466 -29.14 1.12 -15.50
N ALA A 467 -29.41 0.13 -14.65
CA ALA A 467 -30.72 -0.22 -14.13
C ALA A 467 -30.71 -0.95 -12.78
N GLY A 468 -31.85 -0.82 -12.08
CA GLY A 468 -32.10 -1.55 -10.84
C GLY A 468 -31.23 -1.04 -9.69
N GLU A 469 -30.41 -1.93 -9.12
CA GLU A 469 -29.62 -1.70 -7.90
C GLU A 469 -28.43 -0.74 -8.10
N ASP A 470 -28.01 -0.48 -9.34
CA ASP A 470 -27.06 0.60 -9.61
C ASP A 470 -27.65 2.01 -9.41
N ASN A 471 -28.98 2.11 -9.37
CA ASN A 471 -29.81 3.28 -9.02
C ASN A 471 -29.31 4.64 -9.56
N ARG A 472 -28.69 4.65 -10.75
CA ARG A 472 -28.15 5.84 -11.49
C ARG A 472 -26.71 6.25 -11.17
N ASN A 473 -26.01 5.59 -10.24
CA ASN A 473 -24.60 5.82 -10.03
C ASN A 473 -23.93 4.59 -9.41
N VAL A 474 -23.64 3.59 -10.24
CA VAL A 474 -23.04 2.33 -9.79
C VAL A 474 -21.75 2.54 -9.00
N ALA A 475 -20.90 3.50 -9.38
CA ALA A 475 -19.66 3.81 -8.66
C ALA A 475 -19.94 4.17 -7.20
N ARG A 476 -20.89 5.08 -6.98
CA ARG A 476 -21.28 5.55 -5.65
C ARG A 476 -22.02 4.47 -4.85
N MET A 477 -22.86 3.68 -5.50
CA MET A 477 -23.58 2.59 -4.83
C MET A 477 -22.59 1.50 -4.40
N SER A 478 -21.68 1.08 -5.29
CA SER A 478 -20.73 0.01 -5.02
C SER A 478 -19.70 0.39 -3.96
N LEU A 479 -19.20 1.63 -3.96
CA LEU A 479 -18.21 2.04 -2.94
C LEU A 479 -18.83 2.05 -1.53
N LEU A 480 -20.09 2.49 -1.40
CA LEU A 480 -20.78 2.51 -0.11
C LEU A 480 -21.04 1.08 0.39
N LEU A 481 -21.43 0.19 -0.52
CA LEU A 481 -21.62 -1.24 -0.21
C LEU A 481 -20.29 -1.95 0.11
N ALA A 482 -19.19 -1.50 -0.47
CA ALA A 482 -17.84 -1.97 -0.16
C ALA A 482 -17.29 -1.42 1.17
N GLY A 483 -18.03 -0.54 1.85
CA GLY A 483 -17.63 0.01 3.15
C GLY A 483 -16.63 1.17 3.09
N LEU A 484 -16.45 1.80 1.92
CA LEU A 484 -15.64 3.02 1.82
C LEU A 484 -16.30 4.19 2.58
N PRO A 485 -15.50 5.16 3.08
CA PRO A 485 -16.04 6.32 3.78
C PRO A 485 -17.09 7.05 2.95
N VAL A 486 -18.16 7.52 3.61
CA VAL A 486 -19.30 8.17 2.93
C VAL A 486 -18.89 9.48 2.27
N GLU A 487 -17.79 10.09 2.68
CA GLU A 487 -17.21 11.29 2.11
C GLU A 487 -16.58 11.06 0.73
N VAL A 488 -16.23 9.81 0.38
CA VAL A 488 -15.56 9.49 -0.90
C VAL A 488 -16.50 9.68 -2.07
N GLY A 489 -16.09 10.47 -3.05
CA GLY A 489 -16.87 10.67 -4.27
C GLY A 489 -17.14 9.36 -5.02
N GLY A 490 -18.17 9.37 -5.86
CA GLY A 490 -18.40 8.28 -6.80
C GLY A 490 -19.02 8.83 -8.07
N THR A 491 -18.39 8.58 -9.21
CA THR A 491 -18.86 9.02 -10.53
C THR A 491 -19.02 7.84 -11.47
N THR A 492 -20.23 7.67 -12.00
CA THR A 492 -20.47 6.72 -13.09
C THR A 492 -20.39 7.45 -14.42
N ILE A 493 -19.56 6.95 -15.33
CA ILE A 493 -19.41 7.52 -16.68
C ILE A 493 -19.94 6.56 -17.74
N ASN A 494 -20.50 7.13 -18.81
CA ASN A 494 -21.00 6.39 -19.95
C ASN A 494 -20.38 6.90 -21.24
N ARG A 495 -19.44 6.12 -21.77
CA ARG A 495 -18.92 6.16 -23.14
C ARG A 495 -19.16 4.80 -23.81
N LEU A 496 -20.32 4.19 -23.57
CA LEU A 496 -20.70 2.86 -24.03
C LEU A 496 -19.60 1.82 -23.72
N CYS A 497 -19.17 1.01 -24.69
CA CYS A 497 -18.10 0.02 -24.53
C CYS A 497 -16.78 0.59 -23.98
N GLY A 498 -16.51 1.88 -24.21
CA GLY A 498 -15.27 2.53 -23.80
C GLY A 498 -15.28 3.06 -22.36
N SER A 499 -16.40 2.90 -21.63
CA SER A 499 -16.60 3.57 -20.34
C SER A 499 -15.53 3.21 -19.31
N GLY A 500 -15.19 1.93 -19.14
CA GLY A 500 -14.18 1.52 -18.17
C GLY A 500 -12.78 2.05 -18.50
N MET A 501 -12.40 2.13 -19.78
CA MET A 501 -11.12 2.71 -20.18
C MET A 501 -11.12 4.23 -19.99
N ASP A 502 -12.24 4.90 -20.30
CA ASP A 502 -12.36 6.35 -20.09
C ASP A 502 -12.32 6.70 -18.59
N ALA A 503 -12.75 5.79 -17.71
CA ALA A 503 -12.69 5.97 -16.26
C ALA A 503 -11.23 5.96 -15.78
N VAL A 504 -10.44 5.01 -16.28
CA VAL A 504 -8.98 4.96 -16.02
C VAL A 504 -8.29 6.21 -16.55
N ILE A 505 -8.65 6.68 -17.75
CA ILE A 505 -8.10 7.90 -18.33
C ILE A 505 -8.52 9.14 -17.54
N ALA A 506 -9.75 9.20 -17.05
CA ALA A 506 -10.25 10.30 -16.23
C ALA A 506 -9.51 10.38 -14.88
N ALA A 507 -9.36 9.26 -14.18
CA ALA A 507 -8.57 9.19 -12.95
C ALA A 507 -7.11 9.61 -13.18
N ALA A 508 -6.49 9.11 -14.25
CA ALA A 508 -5.13 9.52 -14.62
C ALA A 508 -5.01 11.02 -14.92
N ARG A 509 -6.06 11.65 -15.47
CA ARG A 509 -6.09 13.11 -15.73
C ARG A 509 -6.22 13.89 -14.43
N ALA A 510 -7.12 13.51 -13.53
CA ALA A 510 -7.31 14.16 -12.23
C ALA A 510 -6.00 14.14 -11.41
N ILE A 511 -5.35 12.97 -11.34
CA ILE A 511 -4.04 12.82 -10.68
C ILE A 511 -2.96 13.69 -11.34
N ARG A 512 -2.89 13.69 -12.67
CA ARG A 512 -1.94 14.54 -13.41
C ARG A 512 -2.20 16.04 -13.23
N ALA A 513 -3.45 16.43 -12.96
CA ALA A 513 -3.84 17.81 -12.68
C ALA A 513 -3.55 18.22 -11.23
N GLY A 514 -3.19 17.27 -10.34
CA GLY A 514 -2.99 17.51 -8.92
C GLY A 514 -4.29 17.62 -8.12
N GLU A 515 -5.40 17.11 -8.66
CA GLU A 515 -6.72 17.15 -8.02
C GLU A 515 -6.99 15.92 -7.13
N ALA A 516 -6.18 14.87 -7.25
CA ALA A 516 -6.27 13.63 -6.48
C ALA A 516 -4.89 12.95 -6.38
N ASP A 517 -4.70 12.13 -5.35
CA ASP A 517 -3.50 11.33 -5.12
C ASP A 517 -3.77 9.82 -5.20
N LEU A 518 -4.97 9.38 -4.82
CA LEU A 518 -5.37 7.97 -4.85
C LEU A 518 -6.82 7.82 -5.31
N MET A 519 -7.04 7.11 -6.40
CA MET A 519 -8.37 6.90 -6.99
C MET A 519 -8.60 5.44 -7.34
N ILE A 520 -9.87 5.01 -7.30
CA ILE A 520 -10.29 3.72 -7.85
C ILE A 520 -10.97 3.99 -9.20
N ALA A 521 -10.46 3.36 -10.26
CA ALA A 521 -11.03 3.49 -11.60
C ALA A 521 -11.38 2.11 -12.16
N GLY A 522 -12.55 1.97 -12.77
CA GLY A 522 -13.01 0.66 -13.21
C GLY A 522 -14.23 0.70 -14.11
N GLY A 523 -14.94 -0.42 -14.17
CA GLY A 523 -16.21 -0.49 -14.84
C GLY A 523 -16.94 -1.80 -14.59
N VAL A 524 -18.24 -1.76 -14.83
CA VAL A 524 -19.16 -2.87 -14.60
C VAL A 524 -20.24 -2.86 -15.67
N GLU A 525 -20.67 -4.05 -16.06
CA GLU A 525 -21.86 -4.23 -16.86
C GLU A 525 -22.60 -5.50 -16.41
N SER A 526 -23.92 -5.42 -16.33
CA SER A 526 -24.76 -6.61 -16.21
C SER A 526 -25.76 -6.62 -17.35
N MET A 527 -25.42 -7.37 -18.39
CA MET A 527 -26.25 -7.60 -19.55
C MET A 527 -27.45 -8.49 -19.21
N SER A 528 -27.28 -9.43 -18.27
CA SER A 528 -28.40 -10.26 -17.76
C SER A 528 -29.48 -9.42 -17.07
N ARG A 529 -29.13 -8.22 -16.61
CA ARG A 529 -30.02 -7.30 -15.88
C ARG A 529 -30.35 -6.04 -16.66
N ALA A 530 -29.96 -5.96 -17.94
CA ALA A 530 -30.34 -4.84 -18.79
C ALA A 530 -31.87 -4.67 -18.79
N PRO A 531 -32.40 -3.47 -18.51
CA PRO A 531 -33.82 -3.29 -18.32
C PRO A 531 -34.57 -3.39 -19.65
N PHE A 532 -35.83 -3.80 -19.60
CA PHE A 532 -36.78 -3.43 -20.64
C PHE A 532 -37.23 -1.98 -20.41
N VAL A 533 -37.27 -1.18 -21.48
CA VAL A 533 -37.71 0.22 -21.43
C VAL A 533 -38.91 0.45 -22.34
N MET A 534 -39.82 1.31 -21.91
CA MET A 534 -40.99 1.72 -22.69
C MET A 534 -41.03 3.25 -22.82
N PRO A 535 -41.44 3.80 -23.98
CA PRO A 535 -41.61 5.24 -24.11
C PRO A 535 -42.79 5.71 -23.25
N LYS A 536 -42.77 6.99 -22.90
CA LYS A 536 -43.96 7.62 -22.30
C LYS A 536 -45.08 7.66 -23.35
N ALA A 537 -46.33 7.55 -22.88
CA ALA A 537 -47.48 7.76 -23.75
C ALA A 537 -47.46 9.21 -24.30
N GLU A 538 -47.54 9.35 -25.62
CA GLU A 538 -47.53 10.66 -26.28
C GLU A 538 -48.88 11.39 -26.15
N THR A 539 -49.97 10.63 -25.97
CA THR A 539 -51.33 11.15 -25.81
C THR A 539 -52.06 10.47 -24.66
N ALA A 540 -53.01 11.21 -24.05
CA ALA A 540 -53.87 10.66 -23.01
C ALA A 540 -54.68 9.46 -23.54
N PHE A 541 -54.77 8.40 -22.74
CA PHE A 541 -55.48 7.16 -23.10
C PHE A 541 -54.95 6.43 -24.35
N SER A 542 -53.66 6.60 -24.69
CA SER A 542 -53.02 5.87 -25.79
C SER A 542 -53.20 4.35 -25.65
N ARG A 543 -53.55 3.70 -26.75
CA ARG A 543 -53.58 2.23 -26.88
C ARG A 543 -52.32 1.67 -27.53
N SER A 544 -51.39 2.55 -27.92
CA SER A 544 -50.08 2.14 -28.45
C SER A 544 -49.13 1.90 -27.29
N ALA A 545 -48.54 0.71 -27.25
CA ALA A 545 -47.53 0.32 -26.28
C ALA A 545 -46.36 -0.34 -27.01
N SER A 546 -45.15 0.03 -26.62
CA SER A 546 -43.90 -0.55 -27.12
C SER A 546 -42.95 -0.82 -25.97
N VAL A 547 -42.20 -1.90 -26.08
CA VAL A 547 -41.20 -2.33 -25.12
C VAL A 547 -39.92 -2.61 -25.89
N HIS A 548 -38.80 -2.06 -25.42
CA HIS A 548 -37.49 -2.21 -26.02
C HIS A 548 -36.56 -2.94 -25.05
N ASP A 549 -35.86 -3.93 -25.56
CA ASP A 549 -34.70 -4.54 -24.88
C ASP A 549 -33.52 -3.58 -24.97
N THR A 550 -32.85 -3.31 -23.84
CA THR A 550 -31.67 -2.43 -23.80
C THR A 550 -30.35 -3.17 -23.81
N THR A 551 -30.37 -4.51 -23.77
CA THR A 551 -29.18 -5.36 -23.76
C THR A 551 -28.24 -4.96 -24.90
N ILE A 552 -28.71 -4.96 -26.14
CA ILE A 552 -27.96 -4.49 -27.32
C ILE A 552 -28.90 -3.75 -28.27
N GLY A 553 -28.40 -2.67 -28.87
CA GLY A 553 -29.02 -2.05 -30.04
C GLY A 553 -29.64 -0.69 -29.79
N TRP A 554 -30.19 -0.14 -30.87
CA TRP A 554 -30.82 1.16 -30.90
C TRP A 554 -32.21 1.13 -30.26
N ARG A 555 -32.58 2.21 -29.57
CA ARG A 555 -33.86 2.41 -28.89
C ARG A 555 -34.18 3.90 -28.89
N PHE A 556 -35.46 4.25 -28.97
CA PHE A 556 -35.90 5.66 -29.06
C PHE A 556 -35.10 6.45 -30.11
N VAL A 557 -34.95 5.86 -31.30
CA VAL A 557 -34.10 6.41 -32.37
C VAL A 557 -34.56 7.81 -32.76
N ASN A 558 -33.61 8.74 -32.84
CA ASN A 558 -33.86 10.04 -33.43
C ASN A 558 -33.98 9.88 -34.97
N PRO A 559 -35.10 10.28 -35.61
CA PRO A 559 -35.27 10.10 -37.06
C PRO A 559 -34.20 10.78 -37.92
N LEU A 560 -33.63 11.91 -37.45
CA LEU A 560 -32.52 12.57 -38.15
C LEU A 560 -31.22 11.75 -38.05
N MET A 561 -31.01 11.02 -36.95
CA MET A 561 -29.86 10.14 -36.81
C MET A 561 -29.93 9.00 -37.83
N GLU A 562 -31.09 8.37 -37.94
CA GLU A 562 -31.34 7.32 -38.93
C GLU A 562 -31.17 7.84 -40.36
N ALA A 563 -31.78 8.99 -40.69
CA ALA A 563 -31.69 9.56 -42.04
C ALA A 563 -30.27 10.00 -42.44
N GLN A 564 -29.46 10.53 -41.52
CA GLN A 564 -28.14 11.07 -41.84
C GLN A 564 -27.02 10.05 -41.74
N TYR A 565 -27.10 9.10 -40.80
CA TYR A 565 -25.98 8.24 -40.43
C TYR A 565 -26.34 6.75 -40.38
N GLY A 566 -27.62 6.39 -40.52
CA GLY A 566 -28.11 5.03 -40.34
C GLY A 566 -28.20 4.60 -38.88
N VAL A 567 -28.79 3.43 -38.66
CA VAL A 567 -28.95 2.79 -37.33
C VAL A 567 -28.64 1.30 -37.39
N ASP A 568 -27.64 0.94 -38.19
CA ASP A 568 -27.13 -0.44 -38.28
C ASP A 568 -26.88 -0.99 -36.86
N SER A 569 -27.35 -2.20 -36.61
CA SER A 569 -27.05 -2.94 -35.39
C SER A 569 -25.56 -3.29 -35.32
N MET A 570 -25.06 -3.64 -34.12
CA MET A 570 -23.62 -3.93 -34.01
C MET A 570 -23.11 -5.03 -34.95
N PRO A 571 -23.81 -6.17 -35.11
CA PRO A 571 -23.40 -7.18 -36.06
C PRO A 571 -23.44 -6.68 -37.52
N GLU A 572 -24.41 -5.85 -37.89
CA GLU A 572 -24.46 -5.25 -39.24
C GLU A 572 -23.27 -4.30 -39.48
N THR A 573 -22.85 -3.55 -38.47
CA THR A 573 -21.61 -2.74 -38.57
C THR A 573 -20.37 -3.61 -38.72
N ALA A 574 -20.33 -4.80 -38.11
CA ALA A 574 -19.23 -5.74 -38.25
C ALA A 574 -19.19 -6.39 -39.64
N GLU A 575 -20.36 -6.64 -40.25
CA GLU A 575 -20.47 -7.06 -41.65
C GLU A 575 -20.02 -5.94 -42.61
N ASN A 576 -20.39 -4.69 -42.34
CA ASN A 576 -19.91 -3.54 -43.11
C ASN A 576 -18.38 -3.42 -43.04
N VAL A 577 -17.78 -3.62 -41.87
CA VAL A 577 -16.32 -3.62 -41.72
C VAL A 577 -15.70 -4.80 -42.49
N ALA A 578 -16.29 -5.99 -42.43
CA ALA A 578 -15.79 -7.13 -43.20
C ALA A 578 -15.80 -6.85 -44.72
N GLU A 579 -16.86 -6.23 -45.22
CA GLU A 579 -17.01 -5.86 -46.63
C GLU A 579 -16.04 -4.74 -47.04
N ASP A 580 -16.07 -3.60 -46.35
CA ASP A 580 -15.27 -2.41 -46.67
C ASP A 580 -13.76 -2.68 -46.60
N PHE A 581 -13.33 -3.47 -45.60
CA PHE A 581 -11.92 -3.79 -45.35
C PHE A 581 -11.51 -5.17 -45.90
N ARG A 582 -12.41 -5.85 -46.63
CA ARG A 582 -12.17 -7.15 -47.28
C ARG A 582 -11.65 -8.21 -46.31
N VAL A 583 -12.25 -8.29 -45.12
CA VAL A 583 -11.93 -9.32 -44.13
C VAL A 583 -12.73 -10.59 -44.44
N SER A 584 -12.03 -11.65 -44.85
CA SER A 584 -12.69 -12.90 -45.23
C SER A 584 -13.27 -13.62 -44.01
N ARG A 585 -14.28 -14.48 -44.24
CA ARG A 585 -14.81 -15.37 -43.19
C ARG A 585 -13.73 -16.30 -42.63
N ALA A 586 -12.86 -16.82 -43.48
CA ALA A 586 -11.80 -17.74 -43.07
C ALA A 586 -10.83 -17.07 -42.08
N ASP A 587 -10.44 -15.81 -42.34
CA ASP A 587 -9.57 -15.05 -41.44
C ASP A 587 -10.25 -14.81 -40.09
N GLN A 588 -11.55 -14.48 -40.10
CA GLN A 588 -12.33 -14.25 -38.88
C GLN A 588 -12.39 -15.49 -38.00
N ASP A 589 -12.63 -16.67 -38.60
CA ASP A 589 -12.71 -17.93 -37.85
C ASP A 589 -11.33 -18.35 -37.31
N VAL A 590 -10.24 -18.13 -38.07
CA VAL A 590 -8.87 -18.37 -37.61
C VAL A 590 -8.50 -17.45 -36.45
N PHE A 591 -8.88 -16.18 -36.51
CA PHE A 591 -8.66 -15.22 -35.43
C PHE A 591 -9.43 -15.60 -34.16
N ALA A 592 -10.70 -15.98 -34.31
CA ALA A 592 -11.54 -16.43 -33.21
C ALA A 592 -11.02 -17.69 -32.52
N LEU A 593 -10.54 -18.67 -33.30
CA LEU A 593 -9.93 -19.88 -32.74
C LEU A 593 -8.68 -19.57 -31.92
N ARG A 594 -7.82 -18.67 -32.41
CA ARG A 594 -6.61 -18.25 -31.68
C ARG A 594 -6.96 -17.57 -30.36
N SER A 595 -8.01 -16.74 -30.34
CA SER A 595 -8.50 -16.11 -29.11
C SER A 595 -8.89 -17.16 -28.05
N GLN A 596 -9.66 -18.18 -28.45
CA GLN A 596 -10.07 -19.29 -27.56
C GLN A 596 -8.86 -20.11 -27.07
N GLN A 597 -7.91 -20.42 -27.95
CA GLN A 597 -6.70 -21.18 -27.60
C GLN A 597 -5.83 -20.43 -26.59
N LYS A 598 -5.61 -19.12 -26.78
CA LYS A 598 -4.83 -18.29 -25.86
C LYS A 598 -5.50 -18.20 -24.48
N ALA A 599 -6.82 -18.01 -24.43
CA ALA A 599 -7.58 -18.03 -23.17
C ALA A 599 -7.48 -19.37 -22.44
N ALA A 600 -7.61 -20.49 -23.17
CA ALA A 600 -7.48 -21.82 -22.58
C ALA A 600 -6.07 -22.06 -21.97
N VAL A 601 -5.02 -21.58 -22.64
CA VAL A 601 -3.64 -21.65 -22.12
C VAL A 601 -3.48 -20.78 -20.86
N ALA A 602 -3.97 -19.53 -20.89
CA ALA A 602 -3.89 -18.62 -19.75
C ALA A 602 -4.69 -19.11 -18.53
N GLN A 603 -5.84 -19.75 -18.76
CA GLN A 603 -6.62 -20.37 -17.69
C GLN A 603 -5.94 -21.64 -17.16
N GLY A 604 -5.36 -22.45 -18.04
CA GLY A 604 -4.68 -23.69 -17.67
C GLY A 604 -3.37 -23.49 -16.91
N ASN A 605 -2.69 -22.35 -17.10
CA ASN A 605 -1.42 -22.03 -16.44
C ASN A 605 -1.56 -21.09 -15.21
N GLY A 606 -2.80 -20.77 -14.80
CA GLY A 606 -3.07 -19.92 -13.64
C GLY A 606 -2.80 -18.42 -13.86
N ARG A 607 -2.62 -17.95 -15.10
CA ARG A 607 -2.38 -16.52 -15.38
C ARG A 607 -3.52 -15.64 -14.89
N PHE A 608 -4.77 -16.11 -14.98
CA PHE A 608 -5.93 -15.35 -14.52
C PHE A 608 -6.05 -15.28 -13.00
N ASP A 609 -5.36 -16.13 -12.24
CA ASP A 609 -5.35 -16.08 -10.77
C ASP A 609 -4.72 -14.77 -10.24
N ALA A 610 -3.94 -14.08 -11.09
CA ALA A 610 -3.37 -12.77 -10.79
C ALA A 610 -4.33 -11.59 -10.99
N GLU A 611 -5.48 -11.79 -11.67
CA GLU A 611 -6.44 -10.70 -11.95
C GLU A 611 -7.90 -11.00 -11.59
N ILE A 612 -8.27 -12.28 -11.37
CA ILE A 612 -9.60 -12.67 -10.94
C ILE A 612 -9.66 -12.70 -9.40
N THR A 613 -10.52 -11.86 -8.83
CA THR A 613 -10.90 -11.93 -7.41
C THR A 613 -12.10 -12.86 -7.26
N PRO A 614 -12.04 -13.90 -6.39
CA PRO A 614 -13.15 -14.84 -6.23
C PRO A 614 -14.38 -14.16 -5.59
N VAL A 615 -15.56 -14.41 -6.14
CA VAL A 615 -16.84 -13.95 -5.60
C VAL A 615 -17.56 -15.11 -4.92
N LEU A 616 -17.91 -14.94 -3.65
CA LEU A 616 -18.66 -15.92 -2.88
C LEU A 616 -20.15 -15.56 -2.90
N ILE A 617 -20.97 -16.43 -3.48
CA ILE A 617 -22.42 -16.26 -3.60
C ILE A 617 -23.10 -17.03 -2.46
N PRO A 618 -23.74 -16.34 -1.50
CA PRO A 618 -24.42 -17.00 -0.38
C PRO A 618 -25.52 -17.95 -0.87
N GLN A 619 -25.55 -19.16 -0.30
CA GLN A 619 -26.59 -20.15 -0.58
C GLN A 619 -27.59 -20.22 0.59
N ARG A 620 -28.85 -20.58 0.28
CA ARG A 620 -29.89 -20.77 1.32
C ARG A 620 -29.57 -21.92 2.27
N LYS A 621 -28.81 -22.93 1.82
CA LYS A 621 -28.29 -24.06 2.58
C LYS A 621 -26.96 -24.50 1.97
N GLY A 622 -25.96 -24.82 2.80
CA GLY A 622 -24.62 -25.21 2.36
C GLY A 622 -23.65 -24.04 2.28
N ASP A 623 -22.41 -24.35 1.91
CA ASP A 623 -21.35 -23.35 1.77
C ASP A 623 -21.61 -22.40 0.59
N PRO A 624 -21.11 -21.14 0.65
CA PRO A 624 -21.24 -20.21 -0.47
C PRO A 624 -20.68 -20.77 -1.77
N ASN A 625 -21.40 -20.57 -2.88
CA ASN A 625 -20.89 -20.94 -4.19
C ASN A 625 -19.77 -19.98 -4.58
N ARG A 626 -18.59 -20.52 -4.89
CA ARG A 626 -17.41 -19.74 -5.25
C ARG A 626 -17.31 -19.61 -6.77
N VAL A 627 -17.35 -18.38 -7.26
CA VAL A 627 -17.07 -18.04 -8.65
C VAL A 627 -15.66 -17.46 -8.72
N ASP A 628 -14.72 -18.22 -9.25
CA ASP A 628 -13.30 -17.85 -9.35
C ASP A 628 -12.71 -18.10 -10.75
N ARG A 629 -13.58 -18.37 -11.73
CA ARG A 629 -13.22 -18.64 -13.12
C ARG A 629 -14.26 -18.05 -14.06
N ASP A 630 -13.80 -17.46 -15.15
CA ASP A 630 -14.68 -17.01 -16.23
C ASP A 630 -15.35 -18.21 -16.92
N GLU A 631 -16.65 -18.07 -17.22
CA GLU A 631 -17.49 -19.15 -17.75
C GLU A 631 -17.55 -19.15 -19.30
N HIS A 632 -17.15 -18.05 -19.95
CA HIS A 632 -17.30 -17.88 -21.40
C HIS A 632 -16.32 -18.67 -22.29
N PRO A 633 -15.05 -18.89 -21.90
CA PRO A 633 -14.11 -19.66 -22.73
C PRO A 633 -14.66 -21.03 -23.13
N ARG A 634 -14.54 -21.36 -24.42
CA ARG A 634 -15.12 -22.58 -25.01
C ARG A 634 -14.12 -23.29 -25.91
N GLN A 635 -14.06 -24.61 -25.81
CA GLN A 635 -13.31 -25.43 -26.76
C GLN A 635 -14.03 -25.45 -28.12
N THR A 636 -13.30 -25.19 -29.20
CA THR A 636 -13.84 -25.18 -30.56
C THR A 636 -12.77 -25.59 -31.59
N THR A 637 -13.17 -25.82 -32.83
CA THR A 637 -12.30 -26.14 -33.97
C THR A 637 -12.65 -25.28 -35.18
N LEU A 638 -11.77 -25.20 -36.19
CA LEU A 638 -12.07 -24.47 -37.43
C LEU A 638 -13.29 -25.05 -38.16
N GLU A 639 -13.45 -26.37 -38.18
CA GLU A 639 -14.60 -27.02 -38.81
C GLU A 639 -15.90 -26.63 -38.10
N THR A 640 -15.87 -26.58 -36.77
CA THR A 640 -17.00 -26.14 -35.96
C THR A 640 -17.35 -24.69 -36.26
N LEU A 641 -16.34 -23.80 -36.28
CA LEU A 641 -16.54 -22.37 -36.59
C LEU A 641 -17.06 -22.16 -38.00
N ALA A 642 -16.51 -22.84 -39.01
CA ALA A 642 -16.93 -22.74 -40.41
C ALA A 642 -18.38 -23.21 -40.62
N GLY A 643 -18.84 -24.19 -39.82
CA GLY A 643 -20.23 -24.67 -39.85
C GLY A 643 -21.26 -23.69 -39.27
N LEU A 644 -20.85 -22.63 -38.57
CA LEU A 644 -21.77 -21.66 -37.98
C LEU A 644 -22.39 -20.76 -39.05
N LYS A 645 -23.71 -20.56 -38.93
CA LYS A 645 -24.48 -19.64 -39.77
C LYS A 645 -24.19 -18.19 -39.37
N ALA A 646 -24.24 -17.28 -40.35
CA ALA A 646 -24.25 -15.84 -40.12
C ALA A 646 -25.71 -15.35 -40.09
N PRO A 647 -26.31 -15.15 -38.90
CA PRO A 647 -27.73 -14.87 -38.80
C PRO A 647 -28.09 -13.41 -39.12
N PHE A 648 -27.11 -12.50 -39.11
CA PHE A 648 -27.34 -11.06 -39.15
C PHE A 648 -27.49 -10.50 -40.56
N ARG A 649 -26.89 -11.15 -41.56
CA ARG A 649 -26.98 -10.75 -42.96
C ARG A 649 -27.00 -11.99 -43.84
N LYS A 650 -27.90 -12.03 -44.82
CA LYS A 650 -27.90 -13.09 -45.83
C LYS A 650 -26.59 -13.04 -46.61
N GLY A 651 -25.81 -14.13 -46.57
CA GLY A 651 -24.47 -14.17 -47.16
C GLY A 651 -23.39 -13.45 -46.34
N GLY A 652 -23.69 -13.12 -45.08
CA GLY A 652 -22.75 -12.50 -44.14
C GLY A 652 -21.63 -13.43 -43.67
N THR A 653 -20.68 -12.84 -42.96
CA THR A 653 -19.47 -13.48 -42.44
C THR A 653 -19.41 -13.50 -40.91
N VAL A 654 -20.23 -12.71 -40.22
CA VAL A 654 -20.24 -12.60 -38.76
C VAL A 654 -21.12 -13.70 -38.16
N THR A 655 -20.56 -14.45 -37.21
CA THR A 655 -21.23 -15.58 -36.54
C THR A 655 -21.04 -15.51 -35.04
N ALA A 656 -21.79 -16.32 -34.30
CA ALA A 656 -21.59 -16.48 -32.86
C ALA A 656 -20.18 -17.01 -32.50
N GLY A 657 -19.48 -17.64 -33.46
CA GLY A 657 -18.14 -18.19 -33.27
C GLY A 657 -17.04 -17.14 -33.30
N ASN A 658 -17.23 -16.08 -34.11
CA ASN A 658 -16.26 -15.01 -34.35
C ASN A 658 -16.71 -13.65 -33.81
N ALA A 659 -17.68 -13.66 -32.90
CA ALA A 659 -18.16 -12.53 -32.12
C ALA A 659 -17.98 -12.81 -30.61
N SER A 660 -17.81 -11.75 -29.81
CA SER A 660 -17.81 -11.85 -28.35
C SER A 660 -19.18 -12.20 -27.80
N GLY A 661 -19.20 -12.84 -26.63
CA GLY A 661 -20.42 -13.08 -25.88
C GLY A 661 -21.08 -11.81 -25.32
N VAL A 662 -22.34 -11.98 -24.93
CA VAL A 662 -23.04 -11.05 -24.04
C VAL A 662 -22.78 -11.52 -22.63
N ASN A 663 -22.08 -10.72 -21.84
CA ASN A 663 -21.53 -11.15 -20.56
C ASN A 663 -21.75 -10.10 -19.48
N ASP A 664 -21.84 -10.58 -18.25
CA ASP A 664 -21.76 -9.75 -17.05
C ASP A 664 -20.30 -9.71 -16.58
N GLY A 665 -19.88 -8.60 -15.97
CA GLY A 665 -18.56 -8.52 -15.38
C GLY A 665 -18.23 -7.17 -14.78
N ALA A 666 -17.25 -7.17 -13.87
CA ALA A 666 -16.72 -5.98 -13.22
C ALA A 666 -15.19 -6.04 -13.15
N ALA A 667 -14.54 -4.88 -13.22
CA ALA A 667 -13.10 -4.74 -13.00
C ALA A 667 -12.80 -3.40 -12.34
N ALA A 668 -11.81 -3.38 -11.46
CA ALA A 668 -11.37 -2.18 -10.75
C ALA A 668 -9.84 -2.13 -10.73
N LEU A 669 -9.29 -0.92 -10.84
CA LEU A 669 -7.86 -0.63 -10.80
C LEU A 669 -7.62 0.48 -9.78
N ILE A 670 -6.53 0.37 -9.03
CA ILE A 670 -6.03 1.44 -8.17
C ILE A 670 -5.09 2.32 -9.03
N ILE A 671 -5.41 3.61 -9.10
CA ILE A 671 -4.60 4.61 -9.80
C ILE A 671 -4.10 5.60 -8.75
N ALA A 672 -2.79 5.78 -8.68
CA ALA A 672 -2.18 6.65 -7.68
C ALA A 672 -1.16 7.61 -8.31
N SER A 673 -1.03 8.80 -7.73
CA SER A 673 0.15 9.65 -7.92
C SER A 673 1.37 8.96 -7.29
N GLU A 674 2.57 9.42 -7.61
CA GLU A 674 3.78 8.91 -6.93
C GLU A 674 3.73 9.19 -5.41
N ALA A 675 3.21 10.37 -5.02
CA ALA A 675 3.02 10.73 -3.62
C ALA A 675 1.96 9.86 -2.95
N GLY A 676 0.82 9.63 -3.61
CA GLY A 676 -0.25 8.75 -3.14
C GLY A 676 0.24 7.32 -2.97
N ALA A 677 0.94 6.76 -3.97
CA ALA A 677 1.51 5.42 -3.88
C ALA A 677 2.46 5.28 -2.69
N ARG A 678 3.36 6.26 -2.47
CA ARG A 678 4.27 6.27 -1.31
C ARG A 678 3.53 6.39 0.02
N ARG A 679 2.57 7.32 0.11
CA ARG A 679 1.76 7.56 1.31
C ARG A 679 1.00 6.31 1.76
N HIS A 680 0.56 5.51 0.80
CA HIS A 680 -0.24 4.31 1.02
C HIS A 680 0.55 2.99 0.93
N GLY A 681 1.87 3.04 0.73
CA GLY A 681 2.71 1.83 0.64
C GLY A 681 2.40 0.94 -0.57
N LEU A 682 1.91 1.51 -1.68
CA LEU A 682 1.54 0.79 -2.89
C LEU A 682 2.74 0.57 -3.82
N THR A 683 2.81 -0.62 -4.44
CA THR A 683 3.82 -0.95 -5.46
C THR A 683 3.28 -0.66 -6.87
N PRO A 684 3.82 0.32 -7.61
CA PRO A 684 3.36 0.62 -8.96
C PRO A 684 3.69 -0.51 -9.96
N ILE A 685 2.71 -0.94 -10.75
CA ILE A 685 2.88 -2.01 -11.75
C ILE A 685 3.24 -1.42 -13.13
N ALA A 686 2.55 -0.33 -13.49
CA ALA A 686 2.75 0.38 -14.75
C ALA A 686 2.36 1.86 -14.59
N ARG A 687 2.98 2.71 -15.40
CA ARG A 687 2.64 4.11 -15.57
C ARG A 687 1.72 4.28 -16.77
N ILE A 688 0.63 5.03 -16.60
CA ILE A 688 -0.23 5.44 -17.72
C ILE A 688 0.48 6.54 -18.49
N LEU A 689 0.82 6.32 -19.77
CA LEU A 689 1.45 7.32 -20.64
C LEU A 689 0.43 8.34 -21.17
N GLY A 690 -0.77 7.86 -21.48
CA GLY A 690 -1.90 8.69 -21.90
C GLY A 690 -2.98 7.87 -22.60
N GLY A 691 -4.07 8.55 -22.99
CA GLY A 691 -5.15 7.95 -23.78
C GLY A 691 -5.75 8.91 -24.80
N ALA A 692 -6.39 8.37 -25.83
CA ALA A 692 -7.00 9.13 -26.91
C ALA A 692 -8.33 8.52 -27.36
N VAL A 693 -9.24 9.39 -27.81
CA VAL A 693 -10.52 9.03 -28.44
C VAL A 693 -10.57 9.59 -29.85
N ALA A 694 -11.14 8.82 -30.78
CA ALA A 694 -11.39 9.22 -32.16
C ALA A 694 -12.79 8.77 -32.62
N GLY A 695 -13.33 9.44 -33.64
CA GLY A 695 -14.61 9.09 -34.27
C GLY A 695 -14.42 8.52 -35.67
N VAL A 696 -15.38 7.71 -36.10
CA VAL A 696 -15.56 7.15 -37.45
C VAL A 696 -17.04 7.19 -37.82
N ALA A 697 -17.40 6.89 -39.06
CA ALA A 697 -18.81 6.78 -39.42
C ALA A 697 -19.49 5.65 -38.60
N PRO A 698 -20.70 5.87 -38.03
CA PRO A 698 -21.37 4.87 -37.18
C PRO A 698 -21.52 3.48 -37.82
N ARG A 699 -21.77 3.43 -39.14
CA ARG A 699 -21.89 2.17 -39.91
C ARG A 699 -20.65 1.27 -39.89
N ILE A 700 -19.48 1.81 -39.54
CA ILE A 700 -18.20 1.08 -39.43
C ILE A 700 -17.58 1.27 -38.04
N MET A 701 -18.40 1.43 -37.00
CA MET A 701 -17.92 1.72 -35.64
C MET A 701 -16.83 0.77 -35.13
N GLY A 702 -16.85 -0.50 -35.59
CA GLY A 702 -15.83 -1.47 -35.25
C GLY A 702 -14.42 -1.00 -35.60
N PHE A 703 -14.25 -0.19 -36.64
CA PHE A 703 -12.95 0.33 -37.06
C PHE A 703 -12.42 1.49 -36.17
N GLY A 704 -13.21 1.99 -35.22
CA GLY A 704 -12.82 3.08 -34.32
C GLY A 704 -11.46 2.94 -33.57
N PRO A 705 -10.99 1.75 -33.16
CA PRO A 705 -9.70 1.60 -32.47
C PRO A 705 -8.51 2.12 -33.30
N ALA A 706 -8.51 1.92 -34.62
CA ALA A 706 -7.40 2.30 -35.48
C ALA A 706 -7.07 3.80 -35.43
N PRO A 707 -8.00 4.74 -35.72
CA PRO A 707 -7.72 6.16 -35.60
C PRO A 707 -7.45 6.60 -34.15
N ALA A 708 -8.04 5.94 -33.13
CA ALA A 708 -7.76 6.24 -31.73
C ALA A 708 -6.31 5.89 -31.35
N ALA A 709 -5.83 4.72 -31.76
CA ALA A 709 -4.46 4.27 -31.60
C ALA A 709 -3.48 5.18 -32.35
N ARG A 710 -3.75 5.51 -33.62
CA ARG A 710 -2.90 6.43 -34.40
C ARG A 710 -2.79 7.81 -33.73
N LYS A 711 -3.92 8.34 -33.24
CA LYS A 711 -3.95 9.63 -32.51
C LYS A 711 -3.14 9.58 -31.22
N LEU A 712 -3.21 8.47 -30.46
CA LEU A 712 -2.43 8.29 -29.24
C LEU A 712 -0.94 8.15 -29.54
N MET A 713 -0.58 7.27 -30.48
CA MET A 713 0.79 7.04 -30.91
C MET A 713 1.45 8.33 -31.39
N ALA A 714 0.77 9.11 -32.24
CA ALA A 714 1.25 10.42 -32.68
C ALA A 714 1.45 11.40 -31.52
N ARG A 715 0.55 11.42 -30.52
CA ARG A 715 0.69 12.27 -29.33
C ARG A 715 1.90 11.88 -28.47
N LEU A 716 2.21 10.60 -28.40
CA LEU A 716 3.31 10.07 -27.59
C LEU A 716 4.65 9.99 -28.34
N GLY A 717 4.66 10.27 -29.65
CA GLY A 717 5.84 10.07 -30.49
C GLY A 717 6.25 8.59 -30.61
N LEU A 718 5.27 7.68 -30.58
CA LEU A 718 5.47 6.23 -30.68
C LEU A 718 4.91 5.67 -32.00
N GLY A 719 5.35 4.48 -32.37
CA GLY A 719 4.79 3.65 -33.45
C GLY A 719 4.35 2.28 -32.94
N GLN A 720 3.70 1.50 -33.80
CA GLN A 720 3.17 0.17 -33.42
C GLN A 720 4.26 -0.82 -32.96
N THR A 721 5.50 -0.63 -33.42
CA THR A 721 6.66 -1.45 -33.04
C THR A 721 7.19 -1.15 -31.64
N ASP A 722 6.74 -0.07 -30.99
CA ASP A 722 7.19 0.30 -29.64
C ASP A 722 6.46 -0.44 -28.52
N PHE A 723 5.45 -1.24 -28.86
CA PHE A 723 4.62 -1.97 -27.90
C PHE A 723 4.97 -3.46 -27.90
N ASP A 724 5.13 -4.01 -26.71
CA ASP A 724 5.39 -5.44 -26.46
C ASP A 724 4.11 -6.21 -26.19
N VAL A 725 3.07 -5.52 -25.70
CA VAL A 725 1.74 -6.09 -25.44
C VAL A 725 0.67 -5.22 -26.09
N ILE A 726 -0.23 -5.83 -26.85
CA ILE A 726 -1.34 -5.14 -27.51
C ILE A 726 -2.64 -5.81 -27.08
N GLU A 727 -3.48 -5.08 -26.35
CA GLU A 727 -4.81 -5.56 -25.97
C GLU A 727 -5.87 -4.89 -26.85
N LEU A 728 -6.41 -5.64 -27.80
CA LEU A 728 -7.49 -5.18 -28.68
C LEU A 728 -8.80 -5.83 -28.24
N ASN A 729 -9.80 -5.04 -27.87
CA ASN A 729 -11.12 -5.58 -27.58
C ASN A 729 -11.75 -6.15 -28.87
N GLU A 730 -11.88 -7.48 -28.93
CA GLU A 730 -12.40 -8.24 -30.07
C GLU A 730 -13.92 -8.39 -29.99
N ALA A 731 -14.70 -7.31 -30.13
CA ALA A 731 -16.16 -7.44 -30.15
C ALA A 731 -16.61 -8.33 -31.34
N PHE A 732 -15.93 -8.17 -32.47
CA PHE A 732 -16.03 -9.03 -33.64
C PHE A 732 -14.65 -9.25 -34.27
N ALA A 733 -14.41 -10.43 -34.83
CA ALA A 733 -13.13 -10.74 -35.49
C ALA A 733 -12.88 -9.82 -36.70
N SER A 734 -13.92 -9.45 -37.47
CA SER A 734 -13.78 -8.50 -38.59
C SER A 734 -13.26 -7.14 -38.14
N GLN A 735 -13.75 -6.65 -37.00
CA GLN A 735 -13.30 -5.42 -36.36
C GLN A 735 -11.83 -5.52 -35.91
N GLY A 736 -11.48 -6.63 -35.25
CA GLY A 736 -10.11 -6.88 -34.83
C GLY A 736 -9.13 -6.84 -35.99
N LEU A 737 -9.39 -7.67 -37.00
CA LEU A 737 -8.53 -7.82 -38.19
C LEU A 737 -8.41 -6.52 -39.00
N ALA A 738 -9.52 -5.81 -39.24
CA ALA A 738 -9.48 -4.53 -39.96
C ALA A 738 -8.61 -3.50 -39.23
N THR A 739 -8.70 -3.46 -37.90
CA THR A 739 -7.87 -2.58 -37.06
C THR A 739 -6.38 -2.95 -37.16
N LEU A 740 -6.04 -4.23 -36.99
CA LEU A 740 -4.65 -4.68 -37.01
C LEU A 740 -3.98 -4.40 -38.36
N ARG A 741 -4.66 -4.77 -39.46
CA ARG A 741 -4.15 -4.59 -40.83
C ARG A 741 -3.93 -3.11 -41.16
N ASP A 742 -4.83 -2.23 -40.72
CA ASP A 742 -4.67 -0.79 -40.91
C ASP A 742 -3.49 -0.21 -40.13
N LEU A 743 -3.23 -0.72 -38.91
CA LEU A 743 -2.08 -0.32 -38.10
C LEU A 743 -0.77 -0.98 -38.55
N GLY A 744 -0.80 -1.86 -39.56
CA GLY A 744 0.37 -2.60 -40.04
C GLY A 744 0.82 -3.70 -39.08
N ILE A 745 -0.08 -4.23 -38.26
CA ILE A 745 0.15 -5.34 -37.34
C ILE A 745 -0.35 -6.63 -38.01
N ALA A 746 0.46 -7.70 -37.95
CA ALA A 746 0.08 -8.98 -38.54
C ALA A 746 -1.13 -9.60 -37.82
N ASP A 747 -2.00 -10.29 -38.56
CA ASP A 747 -3.21 -10.90 -38.02
C ASP A 747 -2.91 -11.92 -36.89
N ASP A 748 -1.71 -12.52 -36.88
CA ASP A 748 -1.20 -13.52 -35.94
C ASP A 748 -0.07 -13.03 -35.04
N ASP A 749 0.13 -11.71 -34.95
CA ASP A 749 1.15 -11.11 -34.11
C ASP A 749 1.03 -11.61 -32.64
N PRO A 750 2.10 -12.19 -32.06
CA PRO A 750 2.06 -12.77 -30.72
C PRO A 750 1.79 -11.74 -29.62
N ARG A 751 2.03 -10.45 -29.89
CA ARG A 751 1.78 -9.34 -28.96
C ARG A 751 0.29 -9.08 -28.76
N VAL A 752 -0.56 -9.46 -29.71
CA VAL A 752 -2.00 -9.17 -29.68
C VAL A 752 -2.72 -10.17 -28.80
N ASN A 753 -3.39 -9.67 -27.75
CA ASN A 753 -4.21 -10.42 -26.80
C ASN A 753 -3.54 -11.73 -26.37
N PRO A 754 -2.34 -11.70 -25.76
CA PRO A 754 -1.54 -12.90 -25.50
C PRO A 754 -2.25 -13.92 -24.61
N ASN A 755 -3.23 -13.48 -23.82
CA ASN A 755 -4.03 -14.30 -22.92
C ASN A 755 -5.47 -14.55 -23.45
N GLY A 756 -5.75 -14.22 -24.70
CA GLY A 756 -7.09 -14.30 -25.30
C GLY A 756 -7.85 -12.97 -25.21
N GLY A 757 -8.72 -12.72 -26.18
CA GLY A 757 -9.49 -11.48 -26.28
C GLY A 757 -10.96 -11.67 -25.93
N ALA A 758 -11.77 -10.66 -26.25
CA ALA A 758 -13.20 -10.64 -25.92
C ALA A 758 -14.03 -11.73 -26.64
N ILE A 759 -13.54 -12.30 -27.76
CA ILE A 759 -14.18 -13.48 -28.37
C ILE A 759 -14.17 -14.67 -27.42
N ALA A 760 -13.12 -14.81 -26.61
CA ALA A 760 -12.97 -15.90 -25.64
C ALA A 760 -13.47 -15.54 -24.24
N LEU A 761 -13.14 -14.33 -23.77
CA LEU A 761 -13.40 -13.90 -22.39
C LEU A 761 -14.74 -13.16 -22.23
N GLY A 762 -15.36 -12.75 -23.34
CA GLY A 762 -16.58 -11.94 -23.33
C GLY A 762 -16.34 -10.43 -23.36
N HIS A 763 -17.42 -9.68 -23.51
CA HIS A 763 -17.38 -8.21 -23.59
C HIS A 763 -18.45 -7.52 -22.71
N PRO A 764 -18.34 -7.53 -21.37
CA PRO A 764 -19.17 -6.68 -20.54
C PRO A 764 -18.83 -5.20 -20.81
N LEU A 765 -19.78 -4.45 -21.38
CA LEU A 765 -19.52 -3.19 -22.09
C LEU A 765 -18.83 -2.14 -21.21
N GLY A 766 -19.43 -1.80 -20.07
CA GLY A 766 -18.87 -0.84 -19.11
C GLY A 766 -17.52 -1.25 -18.52
N MET A 767 -17.22 -2.56 -18.43
CA MET A 767 -16.06 -3.11 -17.74
C MET A 767 -14.82 -3.30 -18.64
N SER A 768 -15.03 -3.71 -19.89
CA SER A 768 -13.97 -4.31 -20.73
C SER A 768 -12.73 -3.44 -20.87
N GLY A 769 -12.91 -2.12 -20.96
CA GLY A 769 -11.82 -1.16 -21.04
C GLY A 769 -10.89 -1.16 -19.81
N ALA A 770 -11.44 -1.32 -18.61
CA ALA A 770 -10.65 -1.42 -17.37
C ALA A 770 -9.91 -2.77 -17.32
N ARG A 771 -10.59 -3.88 -17.64
CA ARG A 771 -9.98 -5.22 -17.68
C ARG A 771 -8.82 -5.30 -18.67
N ILE A 772 -9.01 -4.88 -19.92
CA ILE A 772 -7.93 -4.95 -20.92
C ILE A 772 -6.74 -4.04 -20.59
N THR A 773 -6.96 -2.99 -19.78
CA THR A 773 -5.89 -2.12 -19.28
C THR A 773 -5.12 -2.80 -18.15
N GLY A 774 -5.83 -3.40 -17.18
CA GLY A 774 -5.23 -4.16 -16.08
C GLY A 774 -4.48 -5.41 -16.55
N THR A 775 -5.09 -6.20 -17.43
CA THR A 775 -4.46 -7.38 -18.05
C THR A 775 -3.15 -7.00 -18.73
N ALA A 776 -3.13 -5.88 -19.49
CA ALA A 776 -1.91 -5.40 -20.15
C ALA A 776 -0.82 -5.00 -19.14
N ALA A 777 -1.16 -4.31 -18.06
CA ALA A 777 -0.22 -3.92 -17.01
C ALA A 777 0.43 -5.15 -16.35
N LEU A 778 -0.38 -6.15 -15.99
CA LEU A 778 0.08 -7.41 -15.42
C LEU A 778 0.92 -8.22 -16.41
N GLU A 779 0.58 -8.19 -17.69
CA GLU A 779 1.34 -8.88 -18.73
C GLU A 779 2.72 -8.26 -18.94
N LEU A 780 2.82 -6.91 -18.94
CA LEU A 780 4.11 -6.22 -18.95
C LEU A 780 4.97 -6.62 -17.76
N ALA A 781 4.39 -6.60 -16.56
CA ALA A 781 5.10 -7.00 -15.34
C ALA A 781 5.58 -8.45 -15.40
N ARG A 782 4.74 -9.37 -15.89
CA ARG A 782 5.08 -10.79 -16.01
C ARG A 782 6.18 -11.07 -17.04
N THR A 783 6.10 -10.42 -18.20
CA THR A 783 7.02 -10.69 -19.33
C THR A 783 8.28 -9.84 -19.30
N GLY A 784 8.33 -8.82 -18.44
CA GLY A 784 9.39 -7.81 -18.46
C GLY A 784 9.26 -6.81 -19.63
N GLY A 785 8.17 -6.89 -20.41
CA GLY A 785 7.85 -5.98 -21.50
C GLY A 785 7.88 -4.52 -21.05
N ARG A 786 8.19 -3.62 -21.98
CA ARG A 786 8.35 -2.19 -21.72
C ARG A 786 7.04 -1.45 -21.83
N ARG A 787 6.29 -1.63 -22.92
CA ARG A 787 5.08 -0.82 -23.20
C ARG A 787 3.93 -1.64 -23.73
N SER A 788 2.72 -1.18 -23.41
CA SER A 788 1.49 -1.76 -23.94
C SER A 788 0.60 -0.73 -24.60
N LEU A 789 -0.23 -1.20 -25.53
CA LEU A 789 -1.30 -0.45 -26.18
C LEU A 789 -2.60 -1.23 -26.02
N SER A 790 -3.56 -0.68 -25.29
CA SER A 790 -4.92 -1.23 -25.21
C SER A 790 -5.87 -0.36 -26.01
N MET A 791 -6.75 -0.95 -26.82
CA MET A 791 -7.65 -0.23 -27.72
C MET A 791 -8.98 -0.95 -27.95
N MET A 792 -10.06 -0.19 -28.16
CA MET A 792 -11.39 -0.76 -28.36
C MET A 792 -12.32 0.16 -29.14
N CYS A 793 -13.30 -0.46 -29.81
CA CYS A 793 -14.36 0.23 -30.52
C CYS A 793 -15.46 0.62 -29.53
N ILE A 794 -16.25 1.62 -29.90
CA ILE A 794 -17.32 2.16 -29.10
C ILE A 794 -18.53 2.36 -30.00
N GLY A 795 -19.71 2.06 -29.46
CA GLY A 795 -21.00 2.29 -30.12
C GLY A 795 -21.10 3.69 -30.75
N VAL A 796 -21.86 3.79 -31.83
CA VAL A 796 -22.13 5.07 -32.52
C VAL A 796 -20.87 5.70 -33.16
N GLY A 797 -19.91 4.86 -33.58
CA GLY A 797 -18.80 5.31 -34.43
C GLY A 797 -17.65 5.96 -33.68
N GLN A 798 -17.16 5.33 -32.61
CA GLN A 798 -16.05 5.86 -31.81
C GLN A 798 -15.00 4.77 -31.53
N GLY A 799 -13.81 5.19 -31.12
CA GLY A 799 -12.79 4.31 -30.54
C GLY A 799 -11.97 5.01 -29.49
N ILE A 800 -11.39 4.21 -28.60
CA ILE A 800 -10.54 4.68 -27.50
C ILE A 800 -9.28 3.82 -27.41
N ALA A 801 -8.17 4.45 -27.02
CA ALA A 801 -6.91 3.78 -26.79
C ALA A 801 -6.21 4.35 -25.55
N ILE A 802 -5.44 3.51 -24.85
CA ILE A 802 -4.58 3.84 -23.72
C ILE A 802 -3.23 3.15 -23.89
N ALA A 803 -2.15 3.82 -23.47
CA ALA A 803 -0.80 3.27 -23.50
C ALA A 803 -0.19 3.27 -22.10
N LEU A 804 0.49 2.18 -21.75
CA LEU A 804 1.17 2.01 -20.48
C LEU A 804 2.68 1.79 -20.68
N GLU A 805 3.48 2.12 -19.68
CA GLU A 805 4.90 1.76 -19.58
C GLU A 805 5.17 1.12 -18.23
N ARG A 806 5.86 -0.02 -18.20
CA ARG A 806 6.21 -0.70 -16.95
C ARG A 806 7.14 0.18 -16.09
N VAL A 807 6.93 0.16 -14.78
CA VAL A 807 7.76 0.89 -13.79
C VAL A 807 8.99 0.09 -13.41
#